data_AF-A0A8J7U7H8-F1
#
_entry.id   AF-A0A8J7U7H8-F1
#
_cell.length_a   1.000
_cell.length_b   1.000
_cell.length_c   1.000
_cell.angle_alpha   90.00
_cell.angle_beta   90.00
_cell.angle_gamma   90.00
#
_symmetry.space_group_name_H-M   'P 1'
#
loop_
_entity.id
_entity.type
_entity.pdbx_description
1 polymer ?
#
loop_
_entity_poly.entity_id
_entity_poly.type
_entity_poly.pdbx_seq_one_letter_code
_entity_poly.pdbx_strand_id
1 'polypeptide(L)'
;MVRESWTLTKPVKEITVNDVFRADGYFEGRISFGTAPSWQAVGTAYSARVQKALADADFPAELPAWVVADNPRATAVRILNEMNRRIRYTGLYLGDKGVTPTAVNEVLKRGYGDCKDKATLLVGMLRDVGLAADVALVNSIRGGVNPDTPGLGAFDHAIVVVRLENGTDLWLDPTVELNRDGTLPFDLHNSPALIASAENAALVTIPGPDPADHGMIARWDFYPAAVGQGRAVARYEGRGNKEIEFRQHHREVQHQKKKDDTVEETHQVDPADLSQPWAREITIEPTDKIAVQFNFAQITVPLFWITEEIPFFLNFEAEETLVPVAVTGAGTYRMAFEIHDLPGFEVAAPFPRIDYTSTHFSMKAATLAEDPNRGEILLTFKAGRYPLEEVTQIHGWLQDLKTMNFTQTYQHRGLKLLEKGDIKEAFAILLKEKQTLNNTTTHLRLAQGFSTLGMLEPALGMVEAGLALQHEPEEVLKALSLFNVNFLGKELGPGFHRARVLAVLDRSIKRHPDNNLLKVYRAYVADHQDGGVLITEPATLKKNAQNYKLIPFANYGATYKNHVLVNHLLAGNLDAVGTIYRDMQGKDLEHINLILISQRRGVQAAIEEAGRIADPKKRLAALIHASDLVSRMRDYPAAVRFLEEVPETQQEDGLKMRLAILRETQPVDITAYPEEDPRTPLYRLFANGIALAEGSRPFEAHEMGIEGAFLGLNDLEALRYGLRLASQTQYGNNQQNIWDTVSSNMRFEFLDGDAKAGDRNLLISITLPTFGLQEPNTYWVTRTKRGYRIVTRMDSVWHFADGLAYLLDNKQKKEAVRLIDVATAKENAGRWPRIGKSLIRKIWTLFKTHDRRPEQLFAMVFGLTAESPPKRLARLETALAKAADEQVVDYLTMSVATMWAENEQHERALSIYKPHYEQHTDARNALTLLRRLEQAGRFTEHDELLAAWLGKEDNSYPFQRHQMVYLRGKGDMAGYQQLLKMLAEHPQGRKETVDNTLAWYALFEDVIPLSEAVTVAERRVGTADPGKGQMHISSESFHTLATLYATTGRYVNAVETLRKTALAGRRFRPEGVDFYVLGFIAQQLNFPDIARTYYARVPQDLEDPLDTGHLVQRRTAELDAAVLMP
;
A
#
# COMPACT_ATOMS: atom_id res chain seq x y z
N MET A 1 -37.18 66.26 -38.13
CA MET A 1 -37.78 66.79 -36.89
C MET A 1 -39.11 67.44 -37.23
N VAL A 2 -40.21 66.70 -37.07
CA VAL A 2 -41.55 67.29 -37.00
C VAL A 2 -41.72 67.77 -35.56
N ARG A 3 -41.97 69.07 -35.34
CA ARG A 3 -42.32 69.60 -34.01
C ARG A 3 -43.79 69.31 -33.78
N GLU A 4 -44.09 68.27 -33.01
CA GLU A 4 -45.44 68.04 -32.49
C GLU A 4 -45.60 68.78 -31.16
N SER A 5 -46.59 69.67 -31.07
CA SER A 5 -46.99 70.35 -29.85
C SER A 5 -48.13 69.58 -29.18
N TRP A 6 -47.92 69.15 -27.94
CA TRP A 6 -48.93 68.44 -27.15
C TRP A 6 -49.56 69.39 -26.13
N THR A 7 -50.89 69.37 -26.00
CA THR A 7 -51.65 70.19 -25.03
C THR A 7 -52.37 69.25 -24.07
N LEU A 8 -52.07 69.33 -22.77
CA LEU A 8 -52.83 68.60 -21.75
C LEU A 8 -54.26 69.14 -21.68
N THR A 9 -55.26 68.31 -21.97
CA THR A 9 -56.68 68.70 -21.99
C THR A 9 -57.43 68.40 -20.68
N LYS A 10 -56.78 67.76 -19.71
CA LYS A 10 -57.34 67.50 -18.36
C LYS A 10 -56.32 67.90 -17.28
N PRO A 11 -56.75 68.46 -16.13
CA PRO A 11 -55.86 68.66 -14.99
C PRO A 11 -55.33 67.30 -14.52
N VAL A 12 -54.03 67.23 -14.24
CA VAL A 12 -53.39 66.09 -13.59
C VAL A 12 -54.09 65.88 -12.25
N LYS A 13 -54.72 64.72 -12.06
CA LYS A 13 -55.23 64.30 -10.76
C LYS A 13 -54.06 64.37 -9.79
N GLU A 14 -54.23 65.04 -8.65
CA GLU A 14 -53.23 65.09 -7.58
C GLU A 14 -52.67 63.68 -7.34
N ILE A 15 -51.38 63.50 -7.61
CA ILE A 15 -50.71 62.21 -7.49
C ILE A 15 -50.41 62.05 -6.00
N THR A 16 -51.27 61.35 -5.28
CA THR A 16 -50.87 60.78 -3.99
C THR A 16 -49.95 59.60 -4.29
N VAL A 17 -48.68 59.70 -3.90
CA VAL A 17 -47.75 58.57 -3.93
C VAL A 17 -48.24 57.55 -2.93
N ASN A 18 -49.08 56.61 -3.36
CA ASN A 18 -49.46 55.45 -2.57
C ASN A 18 -48.48 54.32 -2.87
N ASP A 19 -47.95 53.74 -1.79
CA ASP A 19 -46.85 52.79 -1.71
C ASP A 19 -46.94 51.61 -2.69
N VAL A 20 -46.35 51.75 -3.89
CA VAL A 20 -45.94 50.61 -4.70
C VAL A 20 -44.62 50.98 -5.40
N PHE A 21 -43.63 50.11 -5.26
CA PHE A 21 -42.22 50.21 -5.71
C PHE A 21 -41.24 50.90 -4.76
N ARG A 22 -40.59 50.09 -3.93
CA ARG A 22 -39.24 50.36 -3.41
C ARG A 22 -38.30 49.19 -3.73
N ALA A 23 -37.33 49.45 -4.59
CA ALA A 23 -35.98 48.87 -4.62
C ALA A 23 -35.08 49.89 -5.36
N ASP A 24 -34.60 50.84 -4.57
CA ASP A 24 -33.32 51.57 -4.54
C ASP A 24 -32.70 52.22 -5.81
N GLY A 25 -32.43 53.53 -5.70
CA GLY A 25 -31.30 54.22 -6.36
C GLY A 25 -31.54 54.76 -7.78
N TYR A 26 -31.54 56.09 -7.91
CA TYR A 26 -31.91 56.91 -9.09
C TYR A 26 -33.43 57.12 -9.30
N PHE A 27 -33.95 58.19 -8.72
CA PHE A 27 -35.18 58.81 -9.19
C PHE A 27 -34.90 59.57 -10.50
N GLU A 28 -35.17 58.96 -11.65
CA GLU A 28 -35.70 59.76 -12.75
C GLU A 28 -37.22 59.84 -12.54
N GLY A 29 -37.72 61.01 -12.16
CA GLY A 29 -39.15 61.27 -12.18
C GLY A 29 -39.68 61.09 -13.60
N ARG A 30 -40.22 59.91 -13.91
CA ARG A 30 -40.66 59.57 -15.25
C ARG A 30 -42.13 59.92 -15.41
N ILE A 31 -42.42 61.01 -16.14
CA ILE A 31 -43.79 61.30 -16.57
C ILE A 31 -44.09 60.38 -17.75
N SER A 32 -45.05 59.48 -17.56
CA SER A 32 -45.51 58.56 -18.60
C SER A 32 -46.88 59.00 -19.09
N PHE A 33 -47.09 59.02 -20.41
CA PHE A 33 -48.34 59.45 -21.03
C PHE A 33 -48.99 58.27 -21.74
N GLY A 34 -50.28 58.04 -21.49
CA GLY A 34 -51.10 57.16 -22.33
C GLY A 34 -51.48 57.86 -23.63
N THR A 35 -51.48 57.13 -24.74
CA THR A 35 -51.93 57.61 -26.06
C THR A 35 -53.37 57.22 -26.37
N ALA A 36 -54.04 56.54 -25.44
CA ALA A 36 -55.43 56.09 -25.55
C ALA A 36 -56.20 56.30 -24.24
N PRO A 37 -57.54 56.38 -24.29
CA PRO A 37 -58.37 56.62 -23.10
C PRO A 37 -58.50 55.41 -22.16
N SER A 38 -58.27 54.18 -22.64
CA SER A 38 -58.29 52.94 -21.83
C SER A 38 -57.60 51.80 -22.59
N TRP A 39 -57.19 50.74 -21.88
CA TRP A 39 -56.65 49.53 -22.52
C TRP A 39 -57.67 48.84 -23.42
N GLN A 40 -58.95 48.84 -23.03
CA GLN A 40 -60.05 48.32 -23.86
C GLN A 40 -60.09 49.04 -25.22
N ALA A 41 -59.95 50.37 -25.26
CA ALA A 41 -59.92 51.13 -26.51
C ALA A 41 -58.72 50.74 -27.39
N VAL A 42 -57.54 50.50 -26.80
CA VAL A 42 -56.34 50.03 -27.54
C VAL A 42 -56.59 48.63 -28.12
N GLY A 43 -57.12 47.71 -27.32
CA GLY A 43 -57.37 46.33 -27.73
C GLY A 43 -58.43 46.22 -28.82
N THR A 44 -59.54 46.95 -28.71
CA THR A 44 -60.58 47.01 -29.74
C THR A 44 -60.05 47.62 -31.05
N ALA A 45 -59.25 48.69 -30.96
CA ALA A 45 -58.64 49.30 -32.14
C ALA A 45 -57.63 48.36 -32.84
N TYR A 46 -56.85 47.60 -32.07
CA TYR A 46 -55.94 46.60 -32.64
C TYR A 46 -56.69 45.40 -33.23
N SER A 47 -57.77 44.95 -32.59
CA SER A 47 -58.66 43.90 -33.12
C SER A 47 -59.16 44.27 -34.51
N ALA A 48 -59.57 45.51 -34.76
CA ALA A 48 -60.01 45.94 -36.09
C ALA A 48 -58.92 45.75 -37.17
N ARG A 49 -57.63 45.89 -36.82
CA ARG A 49 -56.51 45.63 -37.73
C ARG A 49 -56.34 44.13 -38.00
N VAL A 50 -56.45 43.30 -36.96
CA VAL A 50 -56.43 41.83 -37.06
C VAL A 50 -57.57 41.33 -37.94
N GLN A 51 -58.80 41.82 -37.71
CA GLN A 51 -59.97 41.45 -38.52
C GLN A 51 -59.82 41.86 -39.98
N LYS A 52 -59.24 43.03 -40.25
CA LYS A 52 -58.93 43.45 -41.63
C LYS A 52 -57.91 42.53 -42.32
N ALA A 53 -56.92 42.02 -41.59
CA ALA A 53 -55.93 41.09 -42.12
C ALA A 53 -56.48 39.67 -42.34
N LEU A 54 -57.52 39.29 -41.59
CA LEU A 54 -58.28 38.04 -41.73
C LEU A 54 -59.39 38.10 -42.79
N ALA A 55 -59.80 39.31 -43.22
CA ALA A 55 -60.84 39.48 -44.23
C ALA A 55 -60.44 38.78 -45.53
N ASP A 56 -61.35 37.98 -46.09
CA ASP A 56 -61.15 37.19 -47.30
C ASP A 56 -59.98 36.16 -47.22
N ALA A 57 -59.58 35.76 -46.01
CA ALA A 57 -58.56 34.73 -45.83
C ALA A 57 -59.04 33.38 -46.36
N ASP A 58 -58.26 32.80 -47.28
CA ASP A 58 -58.49 31.46 -47.83
C ASP A 58 -57.52 30.49 -47.16
N PHE A 59 -57.94 29.91 -46.03
CA PHE A 59 -57.13 28.91 -45.35
C PHE A 59 -57.09 27.64 -46.21
N PRO A 60 -55.93 27.00 -46.39
CA PRO A 60 -55.83 25.81 -47.21
C PRO A 60 -56.80 24.73 -46.73
N ALA A 61 -57.67 24.25 -47.64
CA ALA A 61 -58.83 23.39 -47.37
C ALA A 61 -58.56 22.03 -46.70
N GLU A 62 -57.29 21.65 -46.48
CA GLU A 62 -56.94 20.42 -45.78
C GLU A 62 -55.78 20.69 -44.81
N LEU A 63 -56.12 21.18 -43.61
CA LEU A 63 -55.34 20.76 -42.44
C LEU A 63 -55.44 19.23 -42.40
N PRO A 64 -54.31 18.50 -42.32
CA PRO A 64 -54.36 17.05 -42.25
C PRO A 64 -55.30 16.59 -41.13
N ALA A 65 -56.11 15.55 -41.35
CA ALA A 65 -57.09 15.08 -40.37
C ALA A 65 -56.49 14.81 -38.96
N TRP A 66 -55.19 14.49 -38.88
CA TRP A 66 -54.47 14.27 -37.63
C TRP A 66 -54.23 15.53 -36.78
N VAL A 67 -54.39 16.73 -37.36
CA VAL A 67 -54.20 18.01 -36.65
C VAL A 67 -55.33 18.27 -35.66
N VAL A 68 -56.55 17.78 -35.92
CA VAL A 68 -57.67 17.82 -34.97
C VAL A 68 -57.51 16.65 -33.99
N ALA A 69 -57.39 16.96 -32.71
CA ALA A 69 -57.19 16.00 -31.62
C ALA A 69 -58.46 15.80 -30.79
N ASP A 70 -58.43 14.81 -29.90
CA ASP A 70 -59.54 14.48 -28.99
C ASP A 70 -59.87 15.60 -27.98
N ASN A 71 -58.98 16.59 -27.82
CA ASN A 71 -59.24 17.75 -26.98
C ASN A 71 -58.80 19.08 -27.64
N PRO A 72 -59.52 20.18 -27.37
CA PRO A 72 -59.25 21.52 -27.92
C PRO A 72 -57.81 22.02 -27.75
N ARG A 73 -57.17 21.75 -26.60
CA ARG A 73 -55.78 22.16 -26.33
C ARG A 73 -54.81 21.49 -27.30
N ALA A 74 -54.91 20.17 -27.45
CA ALA A 74 -54.06 19.40 -28.34
C ALA A 74 -54.26 19.81 -29.81
N THR A 75 -55.50 20.10 -30.22
CA THR A 75 -55.79 20.66 -31.54
C THR A 75 -55.07 21.99 -31.76
N ALA A 76 -55.15 22.92 -30.80
CA ALA A 76 -54.51 24.23 -30.93
C ALA A 76 -52.98 24.15 -31.07
N VAL A 77 -52.35 23.28 -30.28
CA VAL A 77 -50.89 23.04 -30.33
C VAL A 77 -50.46 22.37 -31.64
N ARG A 78 -51.24 21.40 -32.16
CA ARG A 78 -50.96 20.77 -33.46
C ARG A 78 -51.07 21.76 -34.61
N ILE A 79 -52.05 22.67 -34.58
CA ILE A 79 -52.21 23.74 -35.58
C ILE A 79 -51.03 24.71 -35.55
N LEU A 80 -50.61 25.13 -34.35
CA LEU A 80 -49.40 25.94 -34.16
C LEU A 80 -48.17 25.27 -34.79
N ASN A 81 -47.95 23.99 -34.48
CA ASN A 81 -46.81 23.24 -35.00
C ASN A 81 -46.85 23.11 -36.52
N GLU A 82 -48.02 22.82 -37.11
CA GLU A 82 -48.19 22.71 -38.56
C GLU A 82 -47.97 24.06 -39.26
N MET A 83 -48.48 25.16 -38.68
CA MET A 83 -48.22 26.51 -39.17
C MET A 83 -46.71 26.82 -39.15
N ASN A 84 -46.02 26.51 -38.05
CA ASN A 84 -44.58 26.74 -37.92
C ASN A 84 -43.74 25.94 -38.93
N ARG A 85 -44.20 24.76 -39.35
CA ARG A 85 -43.55 23.99 -40.44
C ARG A 85 -43.67 24.67 -41.80
N ARG A 86 -44.74 25.44 -42.03
CA ARG A 86 -45.06 26.07 -43.33
C ARG A 86 -44.59 27.53 -43.42
N ILE A 87 -44.54 28.24 -42.29
CA ILE A 87 -44.32 29.69 -42.24
C ILE A 87 -43.09 30.02 -41.39
N ARG A 88 -42.02 30.47 -42.04
CA ARG A 88 -40.77 30.86 -41.38
C ARG A 88 -40.89 32.21 -40.68
N TYR A 89 -40.38 32.33 -39.46
CA TYR A 89 -40.29 33.63 -38.80
C TYR A 89 -39.27 34.56 -39.50
N THR A 90 -39.63 35.83 -39.73
CA THR A 90 -38.72 36.85 -40.29
C THR A 90 -39.13 38.23 -39.77
N GLY A 91 -38.28 38.88 -38.97
CA GLY A 91 -38.57 40.19 -38.38
C GLY A 91 -38.64 41.32 -39.42
N LEU A 92 -39.80 41.95 -39.58
CA LEU A 92 -40.06 42.98 -40.60
C LEU A 92 -40.63 44.26 -39.95
N TYR A 93 -39.76 45.21 -39.60
CA TYR A 93 -40.12 46.36 -38.74
C TYR A 93 -40.10 47.74 -39.43
N LEU A 94 -40.36 47.82 -40.74
CA LEU A 94 -40.30 49.08 -41.50
C LEU A 94 -41.67 49.80 -41.59
N GLY A 95 -41.75 51.02 -41.05
CA GLY A 95 -42.94 51.89 -41.14
C GLY A 95 -44.18 51.32 -40.46
N ASP A 96 -45.37 51.56 -41.02
CA ASP A 96 -46.65 51.05 -40.48
C ASP A 96 -46.72 49.52 -40.38
N LYS A 97 -45.87 48.82 -41.16
CA LYS A 97 -45.71 47.36 -41.09
C LYS A 97 -45.01 46.90 -39.82
N GLY A 98 -44.46 47.78 -38.98
CA GLY A 98 -43.97 47.40 -37.64
C GLY A 98 -45.08 46.99 -36.69
N VAL A 99 -46.30 47.51 -36.86
CA VAL A 99 -47.40 47.36 -35.89
C VAL A 99 -48.65 46.72 -36.48
N THR A 100 -48.89 46.88 -37.78
CA THR A 100 -50.09 46.34 -38.46
C THR A 100 -49.81 44.98 -39.10
N PRO A 101 -50.61 43.94 -38.83
CA PRO A 101 -50.43 42.62 -39.47
C PRO A 101 -50.68 42.69 -40.98
N THR A 102 -49.90 41.92 -41.73
CA THR A 102 -50.07 41.69 -43.17
C THR A 102 -51.30 40.80 -43.41
N ALA A 103 -51.97 40.96 -44.56
CA ALA A 103 -53.08 40.10 -44.95
C ALA A 103 -52.65 38.61 -44.97
N VAL A 104 -53.48 37.73 -44.42
CA VAL A 104 -53.17 36.30 -44.24
C VAL A 104 -52.80 35.61 -45.56
N ASN A 105 -53.52 35.90 -46.64
CA ASN A 105 -53.23 35.34 -47.97
C ASN A 105 -51.83 35.71 -48.49
N GLU A 106 -51.32 36.89 -48.14
CA GLU A 106 -49.95 37.30 -48.52
C GLU A 106 -48.90 36.54 -47.70
N VAL A 107 -49.15 36.31 -46.40
CA VAL A 107 -48.27 35.53 -45.51
C VAL A 107 -48.20 34.07 -46.00
N LEU A 108 -49.34 33.46 -46.31
CA LEU A 108 -49.42 32.11 -46.88
C LEU A 108 -48.68 32.01 -48.22
N LYS A 109 -48.86 32.99 -49.11
CA LYS A 109 -48.21 33.01 -50.44
C LYS A 109 -46.70 33.12 -50.36
N ARG A 110 -46.15 33.91 -49.43
CA ARG A 110 -44.70 34.15 -49.32
C ARG A 110 -43.99 33.16 -48.39
N GLY A 111 -44.71 32.46 -47.52
CA GLY A 111 -44.15 31.43 -46.64
C GLY A 111 -43.35 31.96 -45.44
N TYR A 112 -43.45 33.25 -45.11
CA TYR A 112 -42.77 33.85 -43.95
C TYR A 112 -43.54 35.03 -43.34
N GLY A 113 -43.27 35.36 -42.07
CA GLY A 113 -43.85 36.52 -41.39
C GLY A 113 -43.24 36.80 -40.02
N ASP A 114 -43.52 37.96 -39.44
CA ASP A 114 -43.12 38.31 -38.07
C ASP A 114 -44.19 37.95 -37.03
N CYS A 115 -44.07 38.45 -35.79
CA CYS A 115 -44.88 38.02 -34.65
C CYS A 115 -46.38 38.25 -34.86
N LYS A 116 -46.77 39.45 -35.29
CA LYS A 116 -48.16 39.81 -35.55
C LYS A 116 -48.74 39.09 -36.77
N ASP A 117 -47.92 38.86 -37.80
CA ASP A 117 -48.32 38.12 -39.00
C ASP A 117 -48.64 36.66 -38.64
N LYS A 118 -47.74 36.00 -37.90
CA LYS A 118 -47.94 34.60 -37.46
C LYS A 118 -49.05 34.47 -36.41
N ALA A 119 -49.19 35.42 -35.48
CA ALA A 119 -50.30 35.42 -34.51
C ALA A 119 -51.66 35.58 -35.17
N THR A 120 -51.76 36.50 -36.15
CA THR A 120 -52.99 36.70 -36.93
C THR A 120 -53.34 35.45 -37.75
N LEU A 121 -52.36 34.84 -38.43
CA LEU A 121 -52.57 33.59 -39.17
C LEU A 121 -53.04 32.46 -38.24
N LEU A 122 -52.38 32.27 -37.08
CA LEU A 122 -52.74 31.25 -36.11
C LEU A 122 -54.17 31.44 -35.58
N VAL A 123 -54.56 32.66 -35.22
CA VAL A 123 -55.95 32.98 -34.82
C VAL A 123 -56.95 32.60 -35.91
N GLY A 124 -56.63 32.89 -37.17
CA GLY A 124 -57.44 32.49 -38.31
C GLY A 124 -57.63 30.98 -38.41
N MET A 125 -56.54 30.22 -38.38
CA MET A 125 -56.55 28.76 -38.45
C MET A 125 -57.28 28.11 -37.26
N LEU A 126 -57.15 28.67 -36.05
CA LEU A 126 -57.83 28.19 -34.85
C LEU A 126 -59.35 28.44 -34.91
N ARG A 127 -59.76 29.64 -35.37
CA ARG A 127 -61.18 29.98 -35.52
C ARG A 127 -61.87 29.15 -36.59
N ASP A 128 -61.16 28.80 -37.67
CA ASP A 128 -61.68 27.95 -38.75
C ASP A 128 -62.06 26.54 -38.25
N VAL A 129 -61.33 25.99 -37.28
CA VAL A 129 -61.66 24.71 -36.63
C VAL A 129 -62.57 24.86 -35.40
N GLY A 130 -63.15 26.04 -35.18
CA GLY A 130 -64.10 26.31 -34.11
C GLY A 130 -63.52 26.68 -32.74
N LEU A 131 -62.21 26.95 -32.64
CA LEU A 131 -61.59 27.39 -31.39
C LEU A 131 -61.61 28.93 -31.26
N ALA A 132 -62.15 29.42 -30.14
CA ALA A 132 -62.20 30.85 -29.85
C ALA A 132 -60.81 31.39 -29.51
N ALA A 133 -60.17 32.07 -30.48
CA ALA A 133 -58.84 32.64 -30.33
C ALA A 133 -58.81 34.14 -30.60
N ASP A 134 -57.95 34.89 -29.90
CA ASP A 134 -57.67 36.32 -30.14
C ASP A 134 -56.15 36.56 -30.15
N VAL A 135 -55.71 37.59 -30.88
CA VAL A 135 -54.33 38.07 -30.76
C VAL A 135 -54.17 38.75 -29.40
N ALA A 136 -53.09 38.48 -28.70
CA ALA A 136 -52.72 39.19 -27.49
C ALA A 136 -51.37 39.90 -27.68
N LEU A 137 -51.33 41.19 -27.38
CA LEU A 137 -50.13 42.00 -27.43
C LEU A 137 -49.41 41.93 -26.10
N VAL A 138 -48.10 41.69 -26.14
CA VAL A 138 -47.25 41.54 -24.96
C VAL A 138 -45.99 42.39 -25.13
N ASN A 139 -45.32 42.62 -24.01
CA ASN A 139 -43.94 43.09 -24.02
C ASN A 139 -43.03 41.88 -23.79
N SER A 140 -42.03 41.71 -24.65
CA SER A 140 -41.04 40.65 -24.58
C SER A 140 -40.15 40.75 -23.33
N ILE A 141 -40.16 41.92 -22.67
CA ILE A 141 -39.49 42.19 -21.40
C ILE A 141 -40.54 42.41 -20.29
N ARG A 142 -40.46 41.62 -19.23
CA ARG A 142 -41.35 41.73 -18.06
C ARG A 142 -41.25 43.11 -17.41
N GLY A 143 -42.41 43.70 -17.07
CA GLY A 143 -42.49 45.05 -16.50
C GLY A 143 -42.46 46.18 -17.53
N GLY A 144 -42.36 45.86 -18.83
CA GLY A 144 -42.41 46.85 -19.92
C GLY A 144 -43.78 47.52 -20.12
N VAL A 145 -44.85 46.97 -19.51
CA VAL A 145 -46.20 47.53 -19.56
C VAL A 145 -46.58 48.12 -18.21
N ASN A 146 -46.82 49.43 -18.17
CA ASN A 146 -47.42 50.09 -17.02
C ASN A 146 -48.97 50.08 -17.16
N PRO A 147 -49.73 49.38 -16.28
CA PRO A 147 -51.18 49.28 -16.36
C PRO A 147 -51.92 50.62 -16.33
N ASP A 148 -51.31 51.69 -15.83
CA ASP A 148 -51.94 53.00 -15.71
C ASP A 148 -51.77 53.90 -16.94
N THR A 149 -50.98 53.48 -17.94
CA THR A 149 -50.70 54.29 -19.14
C THR A 149 -51.10 53.58 -20.43
N PRO A 150 -52.38 53.59 -20.81
CA PRO A 150 -52.86 52.93 -22.02
C PRO A 150 -52.22 53.49 -23.28
N GLY A 151 -51.57 52.63 -24.05
CA GLY A 151 -50.95 52.99 -25.32
C GLY A 151 -50.34 51.80 -26.03
N LEU A 152 -50.43 51.79 -27.36
CA LEU A 152 -49.95 50.66 -28.17
C LEU A 152 -48.43 50.48 -28.10
N GLY A 153 -47.67 51.56 -27.86
CA GLY A 153 -46.22 51.53 -27.76
C GLY A 153 -45.66 50.81 -26.52
N ALA A 154 -46.52 50.33 -25.61
CA ALA A 154 -46.10 49.50 -24.49
C ALA A 154 -45.82 48.04 -24.88
N PHE A 155 -46.24 47.61 -26.08
CA PHE A 155 -46.09 46.25 -26.56
C PHE A 155 -45.12 46.20 -27.75
N ASP A 156 -44.27 45.18 -27.78
CA ASP A 156 -43.27 44.94 -28.83
C ASP A 156 -43.44 43.57 -29.51
N HIS A 157 -44.35 42.73 -28.99
CA HIS A 157 -44.54 41.34 -29.44
C HIS A 157 -46.02 40.96 -29.45
N ALA A 158 -46.36 39.95 -30.26
CA ALA A 158 -47.74 39.49 -30.46
C ALA A 158 -47.82 37.97 -30.38
N ILE A 159 -48.73 37.47 -29.54
CA ILE A 159 -49.00 36.05 -29.30
C ILE A 159 -50.51 35.78 -29.46
N VAL A 160 -50.97 34.58 -29.13
CA VAL A 160 -52.37 34.17 -29.24
C VAL A 160 -52.90 33.68 -27.90
N VAL A 161 -54.14 34.04 -27.57
CA VAL A 161 -54.90 33.45 -26.46
C VAL A 161 -56.08 32.66 -27.03
N VAL A 162 -56.27 31.43 -26.56
CA VAL A 162 -57.33 30.51 -26.94
C VAL A 162 -58.17 30.22 -25.70
N ARG A 163 -59.48 30.48 -25.77
CA ARG A 163 -60.40 30.22 -24.66
C ARG A 163 -60.87 28.77 -24.74
N LEU A 164 -60.52 27.95 -23.74
CA LEU A 164 -60.94 26.55 -23.68
C LEU A 164 -62.28 26.42 -22.95
N GLU A 165 -63.06 25.39 -23.30
CA GLU A 165 -64.41 25.16 -22.76
C GLU A 165 -64.45 24.91 -21.24
N ASN A 166 -63.33 24.48 -20.67
CA ASN A 166 -63.17 24.27 -19.22
C ASN A 166 -62.94 25.58 -18.42
N GLY A 167 -63.02 26.74 -19.07
CA GLY A 167 -62.82 28.05 -18.45
C GLY A 167 -61.35 28.44 -18.24
N THR A 168 -60.41 27.73 -18.86
CA THR A 168 -58.98 28.07 -18.83
C THR A 168 -58.51 28.68 -20.15
N ASP A 169 -57.71 29.74 -20.08
CA ASP A 169 -57.09 30.35 -21.27
C ASP A 169 -55.77 29.66 -21.60
N LEU A 170 -55.62 29.20 -22.84
CA LEU A 170 -54.38 28.67 -23.39
C LEU A 170 -53.66 29.79 -24.16
N TRP A 171 -52.43 30.07 -23.77
CA TRP A 171 -51.60 31.08 -24.43
C TRP A 171 -50.58 30.40 -25.33
N LEU A 172 -50.43 30.88 -26.56
CA LEU A 172 -49.56 30.30 -27.58
C LEU A 172 -48.70 31.38 -28.23
N ASP A 173 -47.39 31.18 -28.23
CA ASP A 173 -46.46 32.04 -28.97
C ASP A 173 -46.11 31.42 -30.33
N PRO A 174 -46.59 31.98 -31.45
CA PRO A 174 -46.34 31.46 -32.78
C PRO A 174 -44.90 31.68 -33.28
N THR A 175 -44.06 32.36 -32.52
CA THR A 175 -42.67 32.65 -32.88
C THR A 175 -41.67 31.68 -32.26
N VAL A 176 -42.12 30.85 -31.31
CA VAL A 176 -41.31 29.80 -30.68
C VAL A 176 -41.49 28.48 -31.45
N GLU A 177 -40.65 28.26 -32.46
CA GLU A 177 -40.77 27.12 -33.40
C GLU A 177 -40.44 25.73 -32.81
N LEU A 178 -39.82 25.69 -31.62
CA LEU A 178 -39.32 24.47 -30.98
C LEU A 178 -40.14 24.03 -29.75
N ASN A 179 -41.35 24.55 -29.61
CA ASN A 179 -42.21 24.33 -28.46
C ASN A 179 -43.19 23.18 -28.69
N ARG A 180 -43.18 22.18 -27.81
CA ARG A 180 -44.00 20.96 -27.95
C ARG A 180 -45.44 21.10 -27.47
N ASP A 181 -45.67 21.80 -26.37
CA ASP A 181 -46.91 21.73 -25.58
C ASP A 181 -47.63 23.08 -25.42
N GLY A 182 -47.13 24.10 -26.11
CA GLY A 182 -47.64 25.46 -26.04
C GLY A 182 -47.06 26.27 -24.88
N THR A 183 -45.95 25.85 -24.26
CA THR A 183 -45.26 26.60 -23.20
C THR A 183 -44.77 27.98 -23.68
N LEU A 184 -44.97 29.03 -22.88
CA LEU A 184 -44.49 30.36 -23.21
C LEU A 184 -43.04 30.56 -22.74
N PRO A 185 -42.26 31.42 -23.42
CA PRO A 185 -40.99 31.92 -22.88
C PRO A 185 -41.16 32.49 -21.47
N PHE A 186 -40.15 32.31 -20.62
CA PHE A 186 -40.18 32.71 -19.21
C PHE A 186 -40.60 34.16 -18.97
N ASP A 187 -40.17 35.09 -19.81
CA ASP A 187 -40.44 36.53 -19.65
C ASP A 187 -41.89 36.94 -19.90
N LEU A 188 -42.67 36.09 -20.57
CA LEU A 188 -44.09 36.34 -20.81
C LEU A 188 -44.97 35.90 -19.63
N HIS A 189 -44.48 35.02 -18.77
CA HIS A 189 -45.24 34.58 -17.61
C HIS A 189 -45.38 35.70 -16.56
N ASN A 190 -46.56 35.80 -15.95
CA ASN A 190 -46.90 36.86 -15.00
C ASN A 190 -46.73 38.29 -15.56
N SER A 191 -46.72 38.44 -16.89
CA SER A 191 -46.63 39.72 -17.59
C SER A 191 -48.00 40.20 -18.06
N PRO A 192 -48.26 41.52 -18.13
CA PRO A 192 -49.48 42.04 -18.71
C PRO A 192 -49.57 41.74 -20.21
N ALA A 193 -50.75 41.30 -20.66
CA ALA A 193 -51.07 41.04 -22.04
C ALA A 193 -52.39 41.73 -22.41
N LEU A 194 -52.40 42.47 -23.51
CA LEU A 194 -53.61 43.11 -24.03
C LEU A 194 -54.28 42.20 -25.04
N ILE A 195 -55.44 41.64 -24.68
CA ILE A 195 -56.26 40.85 -25.58
C ILE A 195 -56.91 41.80 -26.61
N ALA A 196 -56.58 41.61 -27.89
CA ALA A 196 -57.16 42.35 -29.00
C ALA A 196 -58.47 41.68 -29.45
N SER A 197 -59.56 42.04 -28.79
CA SER A 197 -60.91 41.53 -29.07
C SER A 197 -61.90 42.66 -29.34
N ALA A 198 -62.92 42.42 -30.17
CA ALA A 198 -63.98 43.40 -30.40
C ALA A 198 -64.90 43.55 -29.17
N GLU A 199 -65.15 42.46 -28.45
CA GLU A 199 -66.11 42.40 -27.33
C GLU A 199 -65.41 42.39 -25.97
N ASN A 200 -64.28 41.67 -25.85
CA ASN A 200 -63.63 41.39 -24.57
C ASN A 200 -62.20 41.95 -24.50
N ALA A 201 -61.93 43.11 -25.11
CA ALA A 201 -60.61 43.73 -25.03
C ALA A 201 -60.26 44.14 -23.61
N ALA A 202 -59.21 43.55 -23.06
CA ALA A 202 -58.75 43.80 -21.70
C ALA A 202 -57.24 43.60 -21.57
N LEU A 203 -56.63 44.38 -20.68
CA LEU A 203 -55.30 44.07 -20.18
C LEU A 203 -55.46 43.03 -19.07
N VAL A 204 -54.91 41.84 -19.27
CA VAL A 204 -54.94 40.73 -18.33
C VAL A 204 -53.52 40.31 -17.98
N THR A 205 -53.35 39.60 -16.87
CA THR A 205 -52.04 39.03 -16.50
C THR A 205 -51.98 37.60 -17.01
N ILE A 206 -50.93 37.26 -17.78
CA ILE A 206 -50.68 35.88 -18.18
C ILE A 206 -50.39 35.05 -16.91
N PRO A 207 -51.07 33.91 -16.70
CA PRO A 207 -50.79 33.05 -15.55
C PRO A 207 -49.31 32.64 -15.47
N GLY A 208 -48.78 32.57 -14.24
CA GLY A 208 -47.44 32.05 -13.98
C GLY A 208 -47.32 30.56 -14.30
N PRO A 209 -46.10 30.06 -14.58
CA PRO A 209 -45.88 28.65 -14.84
C PRO A 209 -46.04 27.85 -13.55
N ASP A 210 -46.53 26.62 -13.64
CA ASP A 210 -46.37 25.65 -12.55
C ASP A 210 -44.88 25.22 -12.50
N PRO A 211 -44.20 25.31 -11.34
CA PRO A 211 -42.85 24.78 -11.18
C PRO A 211 -42.70 23.29 -11.56
N ALA A 212 -43.77 22.50 -11.54
CA ALA A 212 -43.75 21.09 -11.94
C ALA A 212 -43.68 20.90 -13.46
N ASP A 213 -44.14 21.88 -14.23
CA ASP A 213 -44.18 21.84 -15.71
C ASP A 213 -42.87 22.32 -16.35
N HIS A 214 -41.96 22.88 -15.55
CA HIS A 214 -40.72 23.50 -16.01
C HIS A 214 -39.51 22.93 -15.27
N GLY A 215 -38.45 22.59 -16.00
CA GLY A 215 -37.19 22.17 -15.42
C GLY A 215 -36.59 20.97 -16.16
N MET A 216 -35.91 20.10 -15.42
CA MET A 216 -35.15 19.01 -16.00
C MET A 216 -35.20 17.77 -15.11
N ILE A 217 -35.28 16.61 -15.74
CA ILE A 217 -34.97 15.34 -15.09
C ILE A 217 -33.64 14.83 -15.64
N ALA A 218 -32.69 14.61 -14.74
CA ALA A 218 -31.41 14.00 -15.03
C ALA A 218 -31.29 12.65 -14.30
N ARG A 219 -30.70 11.66 -14.97
CA ARG A 219 -30.29 10.39 -14.36
C ARG A 219 -28.82 10.16 -14.66
N TRP A 220 -28.02 9.94 -13.63
CA TRP A 220 -26.61 9.60 -13.74
C TRP A 220 -26.37 8.16 -13.28
N ASP A 221 -25.84 7.34 -14.17
CA ASP A 221 -25.43 5.97 -13.87
C ASP A 221 -23.89 5.91 -13.90
N PHE A 222 -23.28 5.66 -12.75
CA PHE A 222 -21.82 5.53 -12.60
C PHE A 222 -21.44 4.05 -12.63
N TYR A 223 -20.55 3.68 -13.53
CA TYR A 223 -20.00 2.34 -13.71
C TYR A 223 -18.51 2.36 -13.32
N PRO A 224 -18.17 2.06 -12.07
CA PRO A 224 -16.78 2.04 -11.65
C PRO A 224 -15.97 0.96 -12.38
N ALA A 225 -14.74 1.29 -12.78
CA ALA A 225 -13.78 0.29 -13.21
C ALA A 225 -13.21 -0.49 -12.01
N ALA A 226 -12.47 -1.57 -12.26
CA ALA A 226 -11.78 -2.30 -11.21
C ALA A 226 -10.67 -1.48 -10.53
N VAL A 227 -9.95 -0.68 -11.32
CA VAL A 227 -8.94 0.33 -10.92
C VAL A 227 -8.92 1.43 -11.97
N GLY A 228 -8.61 2.64 -11.54
CA GLY A 228 -8.54 3.83 -12.38
C GLY A 228 -9.88 4.51 -12.54
N GLN A 229 -10.10 5.06 -13.72
CA GLN A 229 -11.31 5.77 -14.10
C GLN A 229 -12.37 4.80 -14.63
N GLY A 230 -13.64 5.12 -14.40
CA GLY A 230 -14.78 4.35 -14.89
C GLY A 230 -15.50 5.03 -16.04
N ARG A 231 -16.76 4.62 -16.24
CA ARG A 231 -17.70 5.22 -17.19
C ARG A 231 -18.85 5.87 -16.46
N ALA A 232 -19.27 7.06 -16.87
CA ALA A 232 -20.50 7.68 -16.41
C ALA A 232 -21.45 7.89 -17.59
N VAL A 233 -22.74 7.60 -17.38
CA VAL A 233 -23.80 7.83 -18.36
C VAL A 233 -24.79 8.80 -17.75
N ALA A 234 -25.00 9.94 -18.40
CA ALA A 234 -25.94 10.97 -17.96
C ALA A 234 -27.07 11.12 -18.98
N ARG A 235 -28.31 10.92 -18.53
CA ARG A 235 -29.53 11.09 -19.34
C ARG A 235 -30.27 12.32 -18.88
N TYR A 236 -30.65 13.17 -19.83
CA TYR A 236 -31.35 14.43 -19.56
C TYR A 236 -32.66 14.48 -20.33
N GLU A 237 -33.73 14.84 -19.63
CA GLU A 237 -35.05 15.17 -20.18
C GLU A 237 -35.39 16.61 -19.79
N GLY A 238 -35.55 17.49 -20.76
CA GLY A 238 -35.99 18.87 -20.53
C GLY A 238 -37.51 18.97 -20.47
N ARG A 239 -38.03 19.92 -19.69
CA ARG A 239 -39.47 20.24 -19.61
C ARG A 239 -39.72 21.73 -19.70
N GLY A 240 -40.82 22.10 -20.35
CA GLY A 240 -41.19 23.49 -20.61
C GLY A 240 -40.06 24.25 -21.29
N ASN A 241 -39.67 25.40 -20.73
CA ASN A 241 -38.61 26.24 -21.29
C ASN A 241 -37.24 25.57 -21.40
N LYS A 242 -36.90 24.57 -20.55
CA LYS A 242 -35.62 23.85 -20.68
C LYS A 242 -35.59 22.93 -21.89
N GLU A 243 -36.74 22.36 -22.27
CA GLU A 243 -36.87 21.59 -23.52
C GLU A 243 -36.60 22.49 -24.74
N ILE A 244 -37.13 23.73 -24.73
CA ILE A 244 -36.90 24.71 -25.80
C ILE A 244 -35.41 25.08 -25.88
N GLU A 245 -34.78 25.38 -24.74
CA GLU A 245 -33.35 25.70 -24.65
C GLU A 245 -32.48 24.56 -25.22
N PHE A 246 -32.74 23.32 -24.80
CA PHE A 246 -31.95 22.18 -25.28
C PHE A 246 -32.12 21.93 -26.79
N ARG A 247 -33.33 22.07 -27.34
CA ARG A 247 -33.56 21.95 -28.79
C ARG A 247 -32.89 23.08 -29.57
N GLN A 248 -32.86 24.30 -29.03
CA GLN A 248 -32.18 25.45 -29.64
C GLN A 248 -30.67 25.24 -29.65
N HIS A 249 -30.09 24.91 -28.50
CA HIS A 249 -28.67 24.65 -28.37
C HIS A 249 -28.19 23.55 -29.33
N HIS A 250 -28.98 22.48 -29.48
CA HIS A 250 -28.66 21.42 -30.44
C HIS A 250 -28.57 21.92 -31.89
N ARG A 251 -29.55 22.71 -32.33
CA ARG A 251 -29.54 23.31 -33.68
C ARG A 251 -28.30 24.17 -33.89
N GLU A 252 -27.85 24.90 -32.86
CA GLU A 252 -26.65 25.74 -32.93
C GLU A 252 -25.35 24.93 -32.97
N VAL A 253 -25.22 23.90 -32.12
CA VAL A 253 -24.01 23.06 -32.02
C VAL A 253 -23.77 22.21 -33.27
N GLN A 254 -24.83 21.78 -33.98
CA GLN A 254 -24.64 21.12 -35.29
C GLN A 254 -23.88 21.98 -36.30
N HIS A 255 -23.85 23.31 -36.13
CA HIS A 255 -23.10 24.24 -36.96
C HIS A 255 -21.64 24.48 -36.48
N GLN A 256 -21.25 23.98 -35.30
CA GLN A 256 -19.92 24.13 -34.73
C GLN A 256 -19.30 22.77 -34.36
N LYS A 257 -18.77 22.04 -35.34
CA LYS A 257 -18.04 20.78 -35.07
C LYS A 257 -16.67 21.05 -34.43
N LYS A 258 -16.58 20.97 -33.10
CA LYS A 258 -15.37 20.51 -32.41
C LYS A 258 -15.70 19.24 -31.65
N LYS A 259 -15.01 18.16 -32.01
CA LYS A 259 -15.15 16.83 -31.41
C LYS A 259 -14.21 16.78 -30.20
N ASP A 260 -14.74 16.53 -29.02
CA ASP A 260 -13.96 16.03 -27.89
C ASP A 260 -14.07 14.50 -27.93
N ASP A 261 -12.95 13.79 -27.97
CA ASP A 261 -12.91 12.34 -28.22
C ASP A 261 -13.33 11.51 -26.98
N THR A 262 -13.59 12.15 -25.84
CA THR A 262 -13.92 11.49 -24.55
C THR A 262 -15.42 11.54 -24.19
N VAL A 263 -16.20 12.29 -24.96
CA VAL A 263 -17.63 12.51 -24.71
C VAL A 263 -18.42 12.05 -25.93
N GLU A 264 -19.17 10.96 -25.78
CA GLU A 264 -20.13 10.52 -26.78
C GLU A 264 -21.52 11.05 -26.42
N GLU A 265 -21.97 12.08 -27.14
CA GLU A 265 -23.34 12.59 -27.03
C GLU A 265 -24.23 11.95 -28.09
N THR A 266 -25.27 11.25 -27.64
CA THR A 266 -26.27 10.64 -28.51
C THR A 266 -27.63 11.27 -28.26
N HIS A 267 -28.29 11.65 -29.36
CA HIS A 267 -29.62 12.24 -29.33
C HIS A 267 -30.64 11.15 -29.62
N GLN A 268 -31.61 10.97 -28.74
CA GLN A 268 -32.63 9.94 -28.91
C GLN A 268 -33.82 10.42 -29.75
N VAL A 269 -33.98 11.74 -29.91
CA VAL A 269 -35.10 12.37 -30.63
C VAL A 269 -34.57 13.43 -31.60
N ASP A 270 -35.17 13.53 -32.78
CA ASP A 270 -34.92 14.63 -33.72
C ASP A 270 -35.34 15.96 -33.06
N PRO A 271 -34.49 17.01 -33.03
CA PRO A 271 -34.84 18.30 -32.44
C PRO A 271 -36.09 18.95 -33.04
N ALA A 272 -36.41 18.61 -34.30
CA ALA A 272 -37.62 19.07 -34.98
C ALA A 272 -38.85 18.19 -34.72
N ASP A 273 -38.69 17.00 -34.12
CA ASP A 273 -39.82 16.15 -33.71
C ASP A 273 -40.36 16.62 -32.34
N LEU A 274 -41.47 17.34 -32.41
CA LEU A 274 -42.21 17.85 -31.25
C LEU A 274 -43.22 16.84 -30.70
N SER A 275 -43.32 15.61 -31.24
CA SER A 275 -44.27 14.61 -30.72
C SER A 275 -43.80 13.95 -29.42
N GLN A 276 -42.50 14.01 -29.13
CA GLN A 276 -41.88 13.42 -27.95
C GLN A 276 -41.07 14.47 -27.15
N PRO A 277 -40.89 14.31 -25.83
CA PRO A 277 -40.00 15.16 -25.05
C PRO A 277 -38.58 15.13 -25.61
N TRP A 278 -37.87 16.25 -25.51
CA TRP A 278 -36.44 16.26 -25.80
C TRP A 278 -35.66 15.44 -24.76
N ALA A 279 -34.91 14.46 -25.23
CA ALA A 279 -34.01 13.65 -24.42
C ALA A 279 -32.64 13.48 -25.08
N ARG A 280 -31.59 13.56 -24.26
CA ARG A 280 -30.22 13.27 -24.67
C ARG A 280 -29.52 12.34 -23.69
N GLU A 281 -28.58 11.56 -24.20
CA GLU A 281 -27.68 10.73 -23.41
C GLU A 281 -26.24 11.13 -23.68
N ILE A 282 -25.49 11.37 -22.61
CA ILE A 282 -24.07 11.71 -22.64
C ILE A 282 -23.31 10.57 -21.97
N THR A 283 -22.42 9.92 -22.71
CA THR A 283 -21.48 8.95 -22.15
C THR A 283 -20.10 9.58 -22.02
N ILE A 284 -19.53 9.51 -20.82
CA ILE A 284 -18.19 10.01 -20.51
C ILE A 284 -17.33 8.81 -20.13
N GLU A 285 -16.37 8.47 -21.00
CA GLU A 285 -15.47 7.34 -20.80
C GLU A 285 -14.08 7.61 -21.39
N PRO A 286 -13.01 7.60 -20.58
CA PRO A 286 -12.99 7.47 -19.11
C PRO A 286 -13.38 8.79 -18.39
N THR A 287 -13.84 8.71 -17.14
CA THR A 287 -14.20 9.89 -16.34
C THR A 287 -13.37 10.07 -15.06
N ASP A 288 -12.92 11.30 -14.80
CA ASP A 288 -12.23 11.70 -13.57
C ASP A 288 -13.13 11.74 -12.33
N LYS A 289 -14.46 11.63 -12.53
CA LYS A 289 -15.47 11.57 -11.47
C LYS A 289 -15.49 10.24 -10.74
N ILE A 290 -14.84 9.23 -11.30
CA ILE A 290 -14.65 7.92 -10.70
C ILE A 290 -13.15 7.73 -10.55
N ALA A 291 -12.70 7.50 -9.32
CA ALA A 291 -11.32 7.13 -9.04
C ALA A 291 -11.32 5.89 -8.16
N VAL A 292 -11.03 4.73 -8.74
CA VAL A 292 -10.89 3.47 -8.02
C VAL A 292 -9.42 3.17 -7.84
N GLN A 293 -8.97 3.05 -6.59
CA GLN A 293 -7.60 2.68 -6.26
C GLN A 293 -7.55 1.28 -5.62
N PHE A 294 -6.34 0.87 -5.24
CA PHE A 294 -6.11 -0.46 -4.69
C PHE A 294 -6.92 -0.76 -3.42
N ASN A 295 -7.13 0.21 -2.51
CA ASN A 295 -7.81 0.00 -1.24
C ASN A 295 -8.98 0.97 -0.96
N PHE A 296 -9.18 1.98 -1.80
CA PHE A 296 -10.30 2.92 -1.68
C PHE A 296 -10.85 3.29 -3.05
N ALA A 297 -12.06 3.81 -3.09
CA ALA A 297 -12.63 4.42 -4.28
C ALA A 297 -13.35 5.73 -3.93
N GLN A 298 -13.42 6.63 -4.90
CA GLN A 298 -14.16 7.89 -4.79
C GLN A 298 -15.05 8.03 -6.02
N ILE A 299 -16.33 8.31 -5.79
CA ILE A 299 -17.27 8.70 -6.84
C ILE A 299 -17.82 10.07 -6.50
N THR A 300 -17.64 11.02 -7.42
CA THR A 300 -18.07 12.41 -7.28
C THR A 300 -19.22 12.70 -8.23
N VAL A 301 -20.34 13.17 -7.68
CA VAL A 301 -21.45 13.69 -8.49
C VAL A 301 -21.27 15.20 -8.60
N PRO A 302 -21.05 15.75 -9.81
CA PRO A 302 -20.72 17.16 -9.95
C PRO A 302 -21.97 18.04 -9.72
N LEU A 303 -21.99 18.79 -8.62
CA LEU A 303 -23.10 19.71 -8.30
C LEU A 303 -23.22 20.88 -9.29
N PHE A 304 -22.12 21.26 -9.93
CA PHE A 304 -22.08 22.36 -10.89
C PHE A 304 -23.24 22.31 -11.91
N TRP A 305 -23.53 21.12 -12.44
CA TRP A 305 -24.55 20.94 -13.49
C TRP A 305 -25.96 21.28 -13.03
N ILE A 306 -26.29 21.08 -11.74
CA ILE A 306 -27.60 21.45 -11.21
C ILE A 306 -27.61 22.89 -10.68
N THR A 307 -26.46 23.43 -10.26
CA THR A 307 -26.37 24.82 -9.80
C THR A 307 -26.38 25.83 -10.94
N GLU A 308 -25.98 25.46 -12.15
CA GLU A 308 -26.13 26.30 -13.35
C GLU A 308 -27.60 26.55 -13.71
N GLU A 309 -28.52 25.71 -13.24
CA GLU A 309 -29.96 25.87 -13.45
C GLU A 309 -30.60 26.91 -12.51
N ILE A 310 -29.82 27.41 -11.56
CA ILE A 310 -30.25 28.47 -10.64
C ILE A 310 -30.27 29.80 -11.40
N PRO A 311 -31.35 30.60 -11.29
CA PRO A 311 -31.43 31.90 -11.95
C PRO A 311 -30.17 32.74 -11.70
N PHE A 312 -29.59 33.28 -12.77
CA PHE A 312 -28.32 34.01 -12.76
C PHE A 312 -28.21 35.04 -11.62
N PHE A 313 -29.29 35.79 -11.36
CA PHE A 313 -29.42 36.78 -10.28
C PHE A 313 -29.23 36.25 -8.85
N LEU A 314 -29.31 34.93 -8.64
CA LEU A 314 -29.05 34.28 -7.37
C LEU A 314 -27.62 33.66 -7.31
N ASN A 315 -26.95 33.50 -8.45
CA ASN A 315 -25.68 32.74 -8.59
C ASN A 315 -24.44 33.60 -8.96
N PHE A 316 -24.55 34.94 -8.92
CA PHE A 316 -23.47 35.89 -9.22
C PHE A 316 -22.19 35.73 -8.36
N GLU A 317 -21.08 36.32 -8.79
CA GLU A 317 -19.82 36.41 -8.03
C GLU A 317 -19.80 37.62 -7.07
N ALA A 318 -19.02 37.52 -5.99
CA ALA A 318 -19.13 38.32 -4.75
C ALA A 318 -18.82 39.84 -4.85
N GLU A 319 -18.53 40.40 -6.03
CA GLU A 319 -18.13 41.81 -6.18
C GLU A 319 -19.29 42.79 -6.42
N GLU A 320 -20.53 42.31 -6.63
CA GLU A 320 -21.70 43.16 -6.86
C GLU A 320 -22.56 43.39 -5.61
N THR A 321 -23.24 44.54 -5.55
CA THR A 321 -24.17 44.84 -4.46
C THR A 321 -25.43 43.99 -4.60
N LEU A 322 -25.70 43.10 -3.64
CA LEU A 322 -26.92 42.30 -3.62
C LEU A 322 -28.16 43.19 -3.45
N VAL A 323 -29.20 42.92 -4.24
CA VAL A 323 -30.48 43.64 -4.25
C VAL A 323 -31.66 42.66 -4.20
N PRO A 324 -32.86 43.09 -3.83
CA PRO A 324 -34.06 42.28 -4.03
C PRO A 324 -34.23 41.90 -5.51
N VAL A 325 -34.47 40.62 -5.79
CA VAL A 325 -34.55 40.09 -7.15
C VAL A 325 -35.98 39.66 -7.47
N ALA A 326 -36.46 39.96 -8.68
CA ALA A 326 -37.68 39.38 -9.21
C ALA A 326 -37.31 38.20 -10.13
N VAL A 327 -37.65 36.98 -9.71
CA VAL A 327 -37.48 35.78 -10.54
C VAL A 327 -38.77 35.55 -11.33
N THR A 328 -38.65 35.42 -12.65
CA THR A 328 -39.78 35.32 -13.58
C THR A 328 -40.24 33.89 -13.79
N GLY A 329 -39.30 32.95 -13.79
CA GLY A 329 -39.56 31.52 -13.91
C GLY A 329 -39.78 30.81 -12.59
N ALA A 330 -40.44 29.66 -12.67
CA ALA A 330 -40.42 28.64 -11.64
C ALA A 330 -39.89 27.35 -12.28
N GLY A 331 -39.29 26.47 -11.49
CA GLY A 331 -38.83 25.20 -12.02
C GLY A 331 -38.43 24.21 -10.95
N THR A 332 -38.55 22.93 -11.32
CA THR A 332 -38.12 21.79 -10.53
C THR A 332 -37.08 21.00 -11.32
N TYR A 333 -35.87 20.93 -10.78
CA TYR A 333 -34.73 20.23 -11.36
C TYR A 333 -34.42 19.03 -10.50
N ARG A 334 -34.53 17.85 -11.08
CA ARG A 334 -34.37 16.57 -10.40
C ARG A 334 -33.19 15.83 -11.02
N MET A 335 -32.19 15.48 -10.22
CA MET A 335 -31.08 14.63 -10.64
C MET A 335 -31.04 13.39 -9.76
N ALA A 336 -31.41 12.25 -10.33
CA ALA A 336 -31.18 10.95 -9.71
C ALA A 336 -29.79 10.44 -10.06
N PHE A 337 -29.13 9.74 -9.15
CA PHE A 337 -27.88 9.04 -9.44
C PHE A 337 -27.89 7.62 -8.87
N GLU A 338 -27.21 6.73 -9.58
CA GLU A 338 -26.99 5.33 -9.20
C GLU A 338 -25.52 4.97 -9.43
N ILE A 339 -24.90 4.36 -8.43
CA ILE A 339 -23.54 3.81 -8.51
C ILE A 339 -23.67 2.29 -8.62
N HIS A 340 -23.24 1.74 -9.75
CA HIS A 340 -23.26 0.31 -9.99
C HIS A 340 -22.24 -0.44 -9.11
N ASP A 341 -22.45 -1.75 -8.96
CA ASP A 341 -21.71 -2.62 -8.06
C ASP A 341 -20.19 -2.39 -8.08
N LEU A 342 -19.62 -2.24 -6.89
CA LEU A 342 -18.20 -2.15 -6.64
C LEU A 342 -17.77 -3.34 -5.75
N PRO A 343 -17.53 -4.54 -6.33
CA PRO A 343 -17.28 -5.74 -5.54
C PRO A 343 -16.11 -5.59 -4.58
N GLY A 344 -16.28 -6.04 -3.34
CA GLY A 344 -15.23 -5.97 -2.30
C GLY A 344 -15.17 -4.65 -1.54
N PHE A 345 -15.93 -3.62 -1.95
CA PHE A 345 -15.97 -2.32 -1.30
C PHE A 345 -17.20 -2.11 -0.44
N GLU A 346 -17.04 -1.29 0.59
CA GLU A 346 -18.11 -0.77 1.44
C GLU A 346 -18.04 0.76 1.52
N VAL A 347 -19.17 1.42 1.72
CA VAL A 347 -19.22 2.87 1.90
C VAL A 347 -18.48 3.25 3.17
N ALA A 348 -17.45 4.09 3.02
CA ALA A 348 -16.65 4.62 4.13
C ALA A 348 -17.19 5.97 4.60
N ALA A 349 -17.53 6.84 3.67
CA ALA A 349 -18.27 8.07 3.94
C ALA A 349 -19.31 8.27 2.83
N PRO A 350 -20.61 8.37 3.17
CA PRO A 350 -21.66 8.60 2.19
C PRO A 350 -21.59 10.04 1.66
N PHE A 351 -22.39 10.32 0.63
CA PHE A 351 -22.57 11.69 0.16
C PHE A 351 -22.99 12.65 1.28
N PRO A 352 -22.50 13.91 1.29
CA PRO A 352 -23.01 14.94 2.18
C PRO A 352 -24.52 15.14 2.01
N ARG A 353 -25.26 15.34 3.11
CA ARG A 353 -26.68 15.72 3.02
C ARG A 353 -26.78 17.22 2.73
N ILE A 354 -27.63 17.58 1.76
CA ILE A 354 -27.99 18.97 1.48
C ILE A 354 -29.47 19.13 1.81
N ASP A 355 -29.80 20.13 2.63
CA ASP A 355 -31.18 20.45 2.99
C ASP A 355 -31.30 21.96 3.24
N TYR A 356 -31.44 22.71 2.14
CA TYR A 356 -31.66 24.15 2.18
C TYR A 356 -33.09 24.44 1.72
N THR A 357 -33.82 25.26 2.49
CA THR A 357 -35.18 25.69 2.14
C THR A 357 -35.43 27.09 2.65
N SER A 358 -35.88 27.96 1.75
CA SER A 358 -36.40 29.30 2.00
C SER A 358 -37.83 29.40 1.44
N THR A 359 -38.40 30.59 1.44
CA THR A 359 -39.77 30.84 0.96
C THR A 359 -39.94 30.46 -0.52
N HIS A 360 -38.96 30.87 -1.33
CA HIS A 360 -39.03 30.77 -2.78
C HIS A 360 -38.02 29.79 -3.38
N PHE A 361 -37.01 29.34 -2.62
CA PHE A 361 -35.96 28.45 -3.12
C PHE A 361 -35.76 27.26 -2.18
N SER A 362 -35.51 26.08 -2.73
CA SER A 362 -35.08 24.93 -1.94
C SER A 362 -34.16 24.04 -2.76
N MET A 363 -33.15 23.47 -2.10
CA MET A 363 -32.34 22.40 -2.67
C MET A 363 -32.12 21.32 -1.63
N LYS A 364 -32.43 20.08 -2.01
CA LYS A 364 -32.29 18.90 -1.17
C LYS A 364 -31.46 17.87 -1.91
N ALA A 365 -30.46 17.29 -1.25
CA ALA A 365 -29.71 16.15 -1.75
C ALA A 365 -29.59 15.12 -0.65
N ALA A 366 -30.02 13.89 -0.95
CA ALA A 366 -29.91 12.78 -0.03
C ALA A 366 -29.75 11.47 -0.79
N THR A 367 -29.05 10.52 -0.18
CA THR A 367 -29.12 9.12 -0.57
C THR A 367 -30.47 8.53 -0.15
N LEU A 368 -30.91 7.47 -0.84
CA LEU A 368 -32.07 6.71 -0.44
C LEU A 368 -31.76 5.97 0.86
N ALA A 369 -32.68 5.99 1.83
CA ALA A 369 -32.46 5.42 3.16
C ALA A 369 -32.10 3.92 3.15
N GLU A 370 -32.50 3.20 2.10
CA GLU A 370 -32.28 1.76 1.93
C GLU A 370 -31.02 1.42 1.10
N ASP A 371 -30.47 2.37 0.35
CA ASP A 371 -29.34 2.13 -0.56
C ASP A 371 -28.43 3.37 -0.69
N PRO A 372 -27.22 3.36 -0.09
CA PRO A 372 -26.31 4.50 -0.16
C PRO A 372 -25.71 4.72 -1.56
N ASN A 373 -25.87 3.78 -2.49
CA ASN A 373 -25.42 3.94 -3.88
C ASN A 373 -26.45 4.61 -4.77
N ARG A 374 -27.64 4.89 -4.24
CA ARG A 374 -28.72 5.58 -4.96
C ARG A 374 -29.08 6.85 -4.22
N GLY A 375 -29.32 7.91 -4.96
CA GLY A 375 -29.72 9.17 -4.37
C GLY A 375 -30.34 10.13 -5.36
N GLU A 376 -30.78 11.24 -4.81
CA GLU A 376 -31.47 12.27 -5.56
C GLU A 376 -31.07 13.65 -5.08
N ILE A 377 -30.93 14.56 -6.04
CA ILE A 377 -30.82 15.99 -5.83
C ILE A 377 -32.07 16.64 -6.43
N LEU A 378 -32.81 17.36 -5.61
CA LEU A 378 -34.00 18.11 -5.98
C LEU A 378 -33.77 19.59 -5.71
N LEU A 379 -33.75 20.39 -6.78
CA LEU A 379 -33.71 21.84 -6.74
C LEU A 379 -35.08 22.38 -7.17
N THR A 380 -35.61 23.33 -6.42
CA THR A 380 -36.89 23.98 -6.73
C THR A 380 -36.79 25.47 -6.47
N PHE A 381 -37.28 26.27 -7.40
CA PHE A 381 -37.49 27.70 -7.19
C PHE A 381 -38.83 28.16 -7.74
N LYS A 382 -39.38 29.21 -7.14
CA LYS A 382 -40.70 29.77 -7.47
C LYS A 382 -40.56 31.14 -8.10
N ALA A 383 -41.44 31.44 -9.06
CA ALA A 383 -41.59 32.79 -9.55
C ALA A 383 -42.06 33.71 -8.40
N GLY A 384 -41.49 34.91 -8.30
CA GLY A 384 -41.79 35.81 -7.20
C GLY A 384 -40.71 36.85 -6.94
N ARG A 385 -40.95 37.68 -5.94
CA ARG A 385 -40.00 38.69 -5.48
C ARG A 385 -39.24 38.16 -4.26
N TYR A 386 -37.95 37.95 -4.43
CA TYR A 386 -37.04 37.51 -3.39
C TYR A 386 -36.56 38.75 -2.62
N PRO A 387 -36.86 38.87 -1.32
CA PRO A 387 -36.36 39.97 -0.49
C PRO A 387 -34.83 39.87 -0.35
N LEU A 388 -34.16 41.00 -0.10
CA LEU A 388 -32.70 41.07 0.03
C LEU A 388 -32.14 40.06 1.05
N GLU A 389 -32.84 39.85 2.16
CA GLU A 389 -32.44 38.89 3.19
C GLU A 389 -32.38 37.46 2.64
N GLU A 390 -33.42 37.03 1.91
CA GLU A 390 -33.47 35.70 1.29
C GLU A 390 -32.40 35.57 0.20
N VAL A 391 -32.20 36.59 -0.63
CA VAL A 391 -31.13 36.61 -1.66
C VAL A 391 -29.75 36.48 -1.01
N THR A 392 -29.50 37.19 0.09
CA THR A 392 -28.22 37.13 0.81
C THR A 392 -27.98 35.74 1.40
N GLN A 393 -29.01 35.12 1.97
CA GLN A 393 -28.92 33.76 2.52
C GLN A 393 -28.65 32.73 1.41
N ILE A 394 -29.38 32.80 0.29
CA ILE A 394 -29.19 31.89 -0.85
C ILE A 394 -27.78 32.06 -1.41
N HIS A 395 -27.33 33.30 -1.62
CA HIS A 395 -26.01 33.58 -2.16
C HIS A 395 -24.89 33.04 -1.26
N GLY A 396 -24.93 33.34 0.04
CA GLY A 396 -23.95 32.83 1.00
C GLY A 396 -23.89 31.30 1.00
N TRP A 397 -25.06 30.66 1.02
CA TRP A 397 -25.16 29.20 0.95
C TRP A 397 -24.64 28.61 -0.38
N LEU A 398 -24.87 29.27 -1.52
CA LEU A 398 -24.34 28.85 -2.82
C LEU A 398 -22.82 28.97 -2.91
N GLN A 399 -22.21 29.99 -2.28
CA GLN A 399 -20.75 30.09 -2.20
C GLN A 399 -20.17 28.92 -1.40
N ASP A 400 -20.78 28.56 -0.28
CA ASP A 400 -20.39 27.38 0.49
C ASP A 400 -20.54 26.10 -0.35
N LEU A 401 -21.66 25.98 -1.09
CA LEU A 401 -21.95 24.82 -1.94
C LEU A 401 -20.94 24.66 -3.09
N LYS A 402 -20.48 25.77 -3.72
CA LYS A 402 -19.44 25.74 -4.77
C LYS A 402 -18.12 25.14 -4.28
N THR A 403 -17.82 25.23 -2.98
CA THR A 403 -16.64 24.62 -2.37
C THR A 403 -16.88 23.17 -1.89
N MET A 404 -18.14 22.71 -1.88
CA MET A 404 -18.50 21.38 -1.41
C MET A 404 -18.20 20.31 -2.47
N ASN A 405 -17.36 19.36 -2.11
CA ASN A 405 -17.18 18.13 -2.89
C ASN A 405 -18.28 17.13 -2.54
N PHE A 406 -19.25 16.96 -3.44
CA PHE A 406 -20.31 15.96 -3.29
C PHE A 406 -19.78 14.58 -3.73
N THR A 407 -19.03 13.97 -2.83
CA THR A 407 -18.27 12.75 -3.07
C THR A 407 -18.64 11.67 -2.08
N GLN A 408 -18.86 10.46 -2.58
CA GLN A 408 -18.95 9.25 -1.78
C GLN A 408 -17.62 8.53 -1.81
N THR A 409 -17.13 8.14 -0.64
CA THR A 409 -15.88 7.40 -0.49
C THR A 409 -16.14 5.98 -0.06
N TYR A 410 -15.36 5.05 -0.61
CA TYR A 410 -15.43 3.63 -0.34
C TYR A 410 -14.09 3.13 0.17
N GLN A 411 -14.14 2.09 1.00
CA GLN A 411 -12.95 1.37 1.45
C GLN A 411 -13.09 -0.11 1.12
N HIS A 412 -11.97 -0.76 0.85
CA HIS A 412 -11.96 -2.18 0.50
C HIS A 412 -12.13 -3.05 1.76
N ARG A 413 -13.28 -3.73 1.88
CA ARG A 413 -13.67 -4.51 3.08
C ARG A 413 -12.66 -5.62 3.39
N GLY A 414 -12.24 -6.37 2.37
CA GLY A 414 -11.27 -7.47 2.55
C GLY A 414 -9.90 -6.99 3.06
N LEU A 415 -9.42 -5.83 2.61
CA LEU A 415 -8.11 -5.31 3.02
C LEU A 415 -8.18 -4.70 4.42
N LYS A 416 -9.27 -4.02 4.74
CA LYS A 416 -9.56 -3.52 6.09
C LYS A 416 -9.62 -4.64 7.13
N LEU A 417 -10.21 -5.79 6.78
CA LEU A 417 -10.24 -6.97 7.65
C LEU A 417 -8.85 -7.60 7.81
N LEU A 418 -8.02 -7.63 6.76
CA LEU A 418 -6.61 -8.05 6.90
C LEU A 418 -5.87 -7.20 7.91
N GLU A 419 -6.03 -5.87 7.86
CA GLU A 419 -5.39 -4.93 8.80
C GLU A 419 -5.86 -5.13 10.24
N LYS A 420 -7.12 -5.52 10.44
CA LYS A 420 -7.67 -5.86 11.77
C LYS A 420 -7.25 -7.22 12.29
N GLY A 421 -6.72 -8.10 11.44
CA GLY A 421 -6.37 -9.48 11.78
C GLY A 421 -7.52 -10.49 11.58
N ASP A 422 -8.63 -10.10 10.97
CA ASP A 422 -9.79 -10.94 10.67
C ASP A 422 -9.57 -11.75 9.37
N ILE A 423 -8.50 -12.54 9.36
CA ILE A 423 -7.91 -13.11 8.14
C ILE A 423 -8.87 -14.05 7.38
N LYS A 424 -9.65 -14.90 8.06
CA LYS A 424 -10.58 -15.84 7.39
C LYS A 424 -11.63 -15.10 6.57
N GLU A 425 -12.28 -14.10 7.17
CA GLU A 425 -13.30 -13.31 6.51
C GLU A 425 -12.69 -12.44 5.40
N ALA A 426 -11.51 -11.88 5.64
CA ALA A 426 -10.76 -11.15 4.63
C ALA A 426 -10.50 -11.99 3.36
N PHE A 427 -9.97 -13.20 3.53
CA PHE A 427 -9.70 -14.11 2.41
C PHE A 427 -10.99 -14.57 1.70
N ALA A 428 -12.09 -14.78 2.43
CA ALA A 428 -13.38 -15.10 1.80
C ALA A 428 -13.85 -13.99 0.85
N ILE A 429 -13.71 -12.72 1.25
CA ILE A 429 -14.05 -11.56 0.41
C ILE A 429 -13.12 -11.45 -0.79
N LEU A 430 -11.81 -11.54 -0.56
CA LEU A 430 -10.80 -11.45 -1.62
C LEU A 430 -10.93 -12.56 -2.67
N LEU A 431 -11.25 -13.78 -2.23
CA LEU A 431 -11.50 -14.92 -3.11
C LEU A 431 -12.78 -14.72 -3.93
N LYS A 432 -13.89 -14.32 -3.29
CA LYS A 432 -15.15 -14.06 -3.97
C LYS A 432 -14.99 -12.95 -5.01
N GLU A 433 -14.30 -11.87 -4.63
CA GLU A 433 -14.01 -10.75 -5.53
C GLU A 433 -13.18 -11.20 -6.75
N LYS A 434 -12.11 -11.97 -6.52
CA LYS A 434 -11.31 -12.56 -7.60
C LYS A 434 -12.15 -13.47 -8.50
N GLN A 435 -13.06 -14.27 -7.94
CA GLN A 435 -13.97 -15.13 -8.72
C GLN A 435 -14.93 -14.31 -9.59
N THR A 436 -15.43 -13.18 -9.07
CA THR A 436 -16.37 -12.31 -9.78
C THR A 436 -15.70 -11.51 -10.90
N LEU A 437 -14.55 -10.88 -10.61
CA LEU A 437 -13.93 -9.90 -11.52
C LEU A 437 -12.73 -10.44 -12.30
N ASN A 438 -11.96 -11.35 -11.69
CA ASN A 438 -10.78 -12.02 -12.27
C ASN A 438 -9.84 -11.12 -13.10
N ASN A 439 -9.38 -10.03 -12.50
CA ASN A 439 -8.44 -9.07 -13.13
C ASN A 439 -7.13 -8.94 -12.33
N THR A 440 -6.18 -8.15 -12.85
CA THR A 440 -4.86 -7.94 -12.23
C THR A 440 -4.99 -7.49 -10.76
N THR A 441 -5.76 -6.45 -10.48
CA THR A 441 -5.93 -5.95 -9.11
C THR A 441 -6.48 -6.97 -8.12
N THR A 442 -7.49 -7.76 -8.48
CA THR A 442 -8.01 -8.81 -7.57
C THR A 442 -6.96 -9.86 -7.21
N HIS A 443 -6.09 -10.23 -8.16
CA HIS A 443 -4.94 -11.10 -7.89
C HIS A 443 -3.94 -10.43 -6.94
N LEU A 444 -3.64 -9.14 -7.14
CA LEU A 444 -2.72 -8.39 -6.30
C LEU A 444 -3.25 -8.18 -4.88
N ARG A 445 -4.57 -7.99 -4.68
CA ARG A 445 -5.20 -7.94 -3.35
C ARG A 445 -5.08 -9.27 -2.61
N LEU A 446 -5.30 -10.39 -3.31
CA LEU A 446 -5.08 -11.72 -2.74
C LEU A 446 -3.59 -11.98 -2.45
N ALA A 447 -2.69 -11.52 -3.33
CA ALA A 447 -1.25 -11.56 -3.10
C ALA A 447 -0.84 -10.77 -1.86
N GLN A 448 -1.45 -9.61 -1.59
CA GLN A 448 -1.25 -8.86 -0.35
C GLN A 448 -1.68 -9.68 0.86
N GLY A 449 -2.82 -10.37 0.79
CA GLY A 449 -3.25 -11.30 1.85
C GLY A 449 -2.20 -12.37 2.16
N PHE A 450 -1.69 -13.05 1.13
CA PHE A 450 -0.63 -14.06 1.31
C PHE A 450 0.68 -13.46 1.85
N SER A 451 1.07 -12.28 1.38
CA SER A 451 2.28 -11.58 1.84
C SER A 451 2.18 -11.19 3.32
N THR A 452 1.02 -10.69 3.78
CA THR A 452 0.74 -10.42 5.21
C THR A 452 0.93 -11.68 6.06
N LEU A 453 0.59 -12.85 5.52
CA LEU A 453 0.76 -14.15 6.18
C LEU A 453 2.15 -14.79 5.97
N GLY A 454 3.11 -14.06 5.42
CA GLY A 454 4.47 -14.56 5.18
C GLY A 454 4.54 -15.68 4.13
N MET A 455 3.46 -15.92 3.39
CA MET A 455 3.35 -16.93 2.33
C MET A 455 3.84 -16.35 1.00
N LEU A 456 5.14 -16.08 0.92
CA LEU A 456 5.72 -15.34 -0.21
C LEU A 456 5.60 -16.06 -1.56
N GLU A 457 5.72 -17.39 -1.58
CA GLU A 457 5.60 -18.18 -2.83
C GLU A 457 4.15 -18.13 -3.39
N PRO A 458 3.09 -18.41 -2.60
CA PRO A 458 1.72 -18.15 -3.03
C PRO A 458 1.45 -16.69 -3.44
N ALA A 459 1.95 -15.71 -2.68
CA ALA A 459 1.80 -14.30 -3.01
C ALA A 459 2.40 -14.00 -4.40
N LEU A 460 3.60 -14.50 -4.66
CA LEU A 460 4.29 -14.34 -5.93
C LEU A 460 3.57 -15.04 -7.08
N GLY A 461 3.03 -16.25 -6.85
CA GLY A 461 2.18 -16.93 -7.82
C GLY A 461 0.94 -16.10 -8.20
N MET A 462 0.30 -15.44 -7.21
CA MET A 462 -0.84 -14.54 -7.47
C MET A 462 -0.41 -13.29 -8.23
N VAL A 463 0.73 -12.68 -7.89
CA VAL A 463 1.27 -11.55 -8.65
C VAL A 463 1.51 -11.92 -10.11
N GLU A 464 2.17 -13.05 -10.37
CA GLU A 464 2.48 -13.48 -11.74
C GLU A 464 1.22 -13.79 -12.54
N ALA A 465 0.25 -14.46 -11.92
CA ALA A 465 -1.06 -14.71 -12.53
C ALA A 465 -1.80 -13.40 -12.85
N GLY A 466 -1.77 -12.42 -11.94
CA GLY A 466 -2.35 -11.09 -12.17
C GLY A 466 -1.67 -10.37 -13.33
N LEU A 467 -0.33 -10.26 -13.32
CA LEU A 467 0.41 -9.54 -14.35
C LEU A 467 0.43 -10.25 -15.72
N ALA A 468 0.05 -11.53 -15.78
CA ALA A 468 -0.20 -12.21 -17.05
C ALA A 468 -1.44 -11.65 -17.78
N LEU A 469 -2.40 -11.09 -17.03
CA LEU A 469 -3.58 -10.40 -17.56
C LEU A 469 -3.21 -8.99 -18.07
N GLN A 470 -4.21 -8.25 -18.55
CA GLN A 470 -4.08 -6.83 -18.88
C GLN A 470 -3.85 -6.02 -17.61
N HIS A 471 -2.84 -5.14 -17.62
CA HIS A 471 -2.42 -4.41 -16.44
C HIS A 471 -1.92 -3.02 -16.76
N GLU A 472 -2.14 -2.10 -15.83
CA GLU A 472 -1.63 -0.73 -15.87
C GLU A 472 -0.31 -0.59 -15.12
N PRO A 473 0.50 0.46 -15.40
CA PRO A 473 1.77 0.66 -14.71
C PRO A 473 1.65 0.76 -13.17
N GLU A 474 0.56 1.32 -12.66
CA GLU A 474 0.31 1.43 -11.21
C GLU A 474 0.14 0.06 -10.54
N GLU A 475 -0.52 -0.88 -11.21
CA GLU A 475 -0.68 -2.25 -10.72
C GLU A 475 0.67 -2.98 -10.69
N VAL A 476 1.55 -2.71 -11.67
CA VAL A 476 2.92 -3.25 -11.68
C VAL A 476 3.71 -2.72 -10.48
N LEU A 477 3.63 -1.42 -10.18
CA LEU A 477 4.28 -0.82 -9.00
C LEU A 477 3.74 -1.41 -7.70
N LYS A 478 2.43 -1.62 -7.60
CA LYS A 478 1.84 -2.31 -6.46
C LYS A 478 2.36 -3.74 -6.35
N ALA A 479 2.39 -4.48 -7.46
CA ALA A 479 2.93 -5.84 -7.49
C ALA A 479 4.38 -5.88 -6.98
N LEU A 480 5.22 -4.95 -7.44
CA LEU A 480 6.62 -4.82 -7.03
C LEU A 480 6.76 -4.59 -5.52
N SER A 481 5.89 -3.77 -4.92
CA SER A 481 5.89 -3.56 -3.45
C SER A 481 5.59 -4.84 -2.66
N LEU A 482 4.87 -5.80 -3.26
CA LEU A 482 4.47 -7.05 -2.60
C LEU A 482 5.55 -8.13 -2.64
N PHE A 483 6.40 -8.17 -3.68
CA PHE A 483 7.43 -9.21 -3.82
C PHE A 483 8.88 -8.70 -3.67
N ASN A 484 9.11 -7.39 -3.59
CA ASN A 484 10.44 -6.86 -3.29
C ASN A 484 10.80 -6.99 -1.82
N VAL A 485 9.90 -7.46 -0.95
CA VAL A 485 10.20 -7.70 0.47
C VAL A 485 10.54 -9.17 0.71
N ASN A 486 11.53 -9.43 1.57
CA ASN A 486 11.79 -10.78 2.05
C ASN A 486 10.81 -11.18 3.17
N PHE A 487 10.97 -12.40 3.72
CA PHE A 487 10.08 -12.90 4.77
C PHE A 487 10.06 -12.04 6.03
N LEU A 488 11.16 -11.32 6.30
CA LEU A 488 11.29 -10.37 7.41
C LEU A 488 10.71 -8.98 7.12
N GLY A 489 10.13 -8.75 5.94
CA GLY A 489 9.58 -7.46 5.52
C GLY A 489 10.64 -6.45 5.06
N LYS A 490 11.89 -6.88 4.83
CA LYS A 490 12.97 -6.00 4.35
C LYS A 490 12.94 -5.92 2.83
N GLU A 491 12.80 -4.70 2.30
CA GLU A 491 12.88 -4.45 0.85
C GLU A 491 14.27 -4.83 0.30
N LEU A 492 14.27 -5.52 -0.82
CA LEU A 492 15.39 -6.21 -1.44
C LEU A 492 16.15 -7.12 -0.44
N GLY A 493 15.60 -7.49 0.71
CA GLY A 493 16.33 -8.24 1.73
C GLY A 493 16.74 -9.66 1.28
N PRO A 494 17.69 -10.31 1.98
CA PRO A 494 18.12 -11.68 1.66
C PRO A 494 16.91 -12.61 1.48
N GLY A 495 16.86 -13.34 0.36
CA GLY A 495 15.75 -14.21 -0.01
C GLY A 495 14.67 -13.59 -0.93
N PHE A 496 14.84 -12.38 -1.47
CA PHE A 496 13.93 -11.83 -2.48
C PHE A 496 14.20 -12.40 -3.90
N HIS A 497 13.17 -12.49 -4.75
CA HIS A 497 13.24 -13.17 -6.06
C HIS A 497 13.71 -12.27 -7.22
N ARG A 498 14.91 -11.70 -7.14
CA ARG A 498 15.43 -10.69 -8.10
C ARG A 498 15.24 -11.03 -9.58
N ALA A 499 15.57 -12.25 -9.99
CA ALA A 499 15.47 -12.65 -11.39
C ALA A 499 14.02 -12.59 -11.90
N ARG A 500 13.05 -12.99 -11.06
CA ARG A 500 11.62 -12.92 -11.39
C ARG A 500 11.13 -11.47 -11.44
N VAL A 501 11.59 -10.64 -10.50
CA VAL A 501 11.32 -9.18 -10.49
C VAL A 501 11.75 -8.53 -11.80
N LEU A 502 13.00 -8.76 -12.21
CA LEU A 502 13.56 -8.19 -13.43
C LEU A 502 12.79 -8.68 -14.67
N ALA A 503 12.41 -9.96 -14.71
CA ALA A 503 11.61 -10.52 -15.79
C ALA A 503 10.21 -9.90 -15.89
N VAL A 504 9.56 -9.63 -14.75
CA VAL A 504 8.27 -8.91 -14.70
C VAL A 504 8.44 -7.49 -15.24
N LEU A 505 9.43 -6.74 -14.73
CA LEU A 505 9.72 -5.39 -15.17
C LEU A 505 10.04 -5.32 -16.67
N ASP A 506 10.84 -6.25 -17.18
CA ASP A 506 11.17 -6.35 -18.60
C ASP A 506 9.93 -6.55 -19.48
N ARG A 507 8.98 -7.38 -19.05
CA ARG A 507 7.71 -7.59 -19.77
C ARG A 507 6.81 -6.35 -19.70
N SER A 508 6.68 -5.75 -18.52
CA SER A 508 5.84 -4.56 -18.33
C SER A 508 6.39 -3.34 -19.07
N ILE A 509 7.71 -3.14 -19.11
CA ILE A 509 8.35 -2.07 -19.92
C ILE A 509 8.11 -2.27 -21.41
N LYS A 510 8.07 -3.52 -21.91
CA LYS A 510 7.72 -3.79 -23.32
C LYS A 510 6.27 -3.41 -23.65
N ARG A 511 5.33 -3.58 -22.70
CA ARG A 511 3.93 -3.15 -22.86
C ARG A 511 3.74 -1.65 -22.68
N HIS A 512 4.54 -1.05 -21.80
CA HIS A 512 4.45 0.36 -21.41
C HIS A 512 5.80 1.08 -21.68
N PRO A 513 6.23 1.19 -22.95
CA PRO A 513 7.58 1.66 -23.30
C PRO A 513 7.83 3.11 -22.90
N ASP A 514 6.80 3.93 -22.73
CA ASP A 514 6.92 5.34 -22.34
C ASP A 514 6.93 5.55 -20.82
N ASN A 515 6.65 4.49 -20.03
CA ASN A 515 6.65 4.61 -18.58
C ASN A 515 8.08 4.62 -18.02
N ASN A 516 8.54 5.81 -17.67
CA ASN A 516 9.86 6.02 -17.10
C ASN A 516 10.02 5.38 -15.71
N LEU A 517 8.99 5.39 -14.87
CA LEU A 517 9.07 4.89 -13.49
C LEU A 517 9.37 3.38 -13.45
N LEU A 518 8.78 2.59 -14.36
CA LEU A 518 9.11 1.17 -14.50
C LEU A 518 10.58 0.95 -14.89
N LYS A 519 11.13 1.78 -15.81
CA LYS A 519 12.55 1.73 -16.19
C LYS A 519 13.47 2.09 -15.03
N VAL A 520 13.12 3.12 -14.25
CA VAL A 520 13.85 3.51 -13.02
C VAL A 520 13.89 2.34 -12.06
N TYR A 521 12.73 1.73 -11.78
CA TYR A 521 12.63 0.64 -10.82
C TYR A 521 13.42 -0.60 -11.26
N ARG A 522 13.37 -0.91 -12.56
CA ARG A 522 14.18 -1.98 -13.14
C ARG A 522 15.67 -1.74 -12.98
N ALA A 523 16.13 -0.50 -13.21
CA ALA A 523 17.53 -0.15 -13.01
C ALA A 523 17.91 -0.24 -11.52
N TYR A 524 17.04 0.24 -10.61
CA TYR A 524 17.21 0.11 -9.16
C TYR A 524 17.38 -1.35 -8.73
N VAL A 525 16.50 -2.26 -9.17
CA VAL A 525 16.65 -3.70 -8.87
C VAL A 525 17.91 -4.30 -9.52
N ALA A 526 18.28 -3.83 -10.72
CA ALA A 526 19.49 -4.29 -11.41
C ALA A 526 20.78 -3.89 -10.68
N ASP A 527 20.76 -2.77 -9.94
CA ASP A 527 21.88 -2.27 -9.14
C ASP A 527 22.08 -2.98 -7.81
N HIS A 528 21.14 -3.83 -7.40
CA HIS A 528 21.27 -4.63 -6.18
C HIS A 528 21.52 -6.10 -6.54
N GLN A 529 22.30 -6.79 -5.72
CA GLN A 529 22.45 -8.24 -5.72
C GLN A 529 21.28 -8.90 -5.00
N ASP A 530 21.19 -10.23 -5.08
CA ASP A 530 20.29 -11.02 -4.24
C ASP A 530 20.59 -10.72 -2.76
N GLY A 531 19.56 -10.31 -2.04
CA GLY A 531 19.67 -9.80 -0.68
C GLY A 531 19.98 -8.32 -0.49
N GLY A 532 19.88 -7.51 -1.55
CA GLY A 532 19.70 -6.06 -1.43
C GLY A 532 20.98 -5.32 -1.15
N VAL A 533 22.10 -6.01 -1.39
CA VAL A 533 23.43 -5.43 -1.35
C VAL A 533 23.63 -4.68 -2.66
N LEU A 534 23.93 -3.39 -2.56
CA LEU A 534 24.25 -2.57 -3.73
C LEU A 534 25.49 -3.14 -4.43
N ILE A 535 25.42 -3.33 -5.74
CA ILE A 535 26.58 -3.63 -6.58
C ILE A 535 27.44 -2.38 -6.63
N THR A 536 28.72 -2.49 -6.30
CA THR A 536 29.62 -1.33 -6.24
C THR A 536 30.84 -1.45 -7.12
N GLU A 537 30.92 -2.53 -7.89
CA GLU A 537 31.92 -2.66 -8.94
C GLU A 537 31.74 -1.50 -9.94
N PRO A 538 32.72 -0.60 -10.10
CA PRO A 538 32.54 0.60 -10.91
C PRO A 538 32.19 0.30 -12.36
N ALA A 539 32.70 -0.80 -12.93
CA ALA A 539 32.37 -1.24 -14.29
C ALA A 539 30.89 -1.61 -14.43
N THR A 540 30.35 -2.37 -13.47
CA THR A 540 28.95 -2.80 -13.46
C THR A 540 28.01 -1.63 -13.17
N LEU A 541 28.35 -0.76 -12.21
CA LEU A 541 27.62 0.48 -11.97
C LEU A 541 27.62 1.40 -13.20
N LYS A 542 28.76 1.56 -13.88
CA LYS A 542 28.85 2.37 -15.11
C LYS A 542 28.02 1.80 -16.25
N LYS A 543 27.91 0.47 -16.35
CA LYS A 543 27.01 -0.22 -17.29
C LYS A 543 25.55 0.05 -16.94
N ASN A 544 25.17 -0.14 -15.67
CA ASN A 544 23.80 0.08 -15.22
C ASN A 544 23.39 1.55 -15.27
N ALA A 545 24.33 2.47 -15.08
CA ALA A 545 24.14 3.92 -15.19
C ALA A 545 23.62 4.35 -16.57
N GLN A 546 23.81 3.54 -17.61
CA GLN A 546 23.24 3.79 -18.93
C GLN A 546 21.71 3.67 -18.95
N ASN A 547 21.12 2.85 -18.07
CA ASN A 547 19.67 2.68 -17.98
C ASN A 547 18.97 3.96 -17.47
N TYR A 548 19.67 4.79 -16.69
CA TYR A 548 19.16 6.05 -16.15
C TYR A 548 19.25 7.23 -17.15
N LYS A 549 20.07 7.11 -18.21
CA LYS A 549 20.21 8.16 -19.25
C LYS A 549 18.95 8.35 -20.11
N LEU A 550 18.04 7.37 -20.11
CA LEU A 550 16.83 7.36 -20.93
C LEU A 550 15.64 8.08 -20.27
N ILE A 551 15.83 8.63 -19.07
CA ILE A 551 14.74 9.13 -18.22
C ILE A 551 15.06 10.56 -17.78
N PRO A 552 14.23 11.55 -18.10
CA PRO A 552 14.42 12.92 -17.63
C PRO A 552 14.46 12.98 -16.11
N PHE A 553 15.46 13.69 -15.56
CA PHE A 553 15.67 13.77 -14.11
C PHE A 553 14.47 14.35 -13.33
N ALA A 554 13.67 15.20 -13.98
CA ALA A 554 12.42 15.73 -13.43
C ALA A 554 11.41 14.64 -13.05
N ASN A 555 11.43 13.50 -13.74
CA ASN A 555 10.41 12.44 -13.63
C ASN A 555 10.71 11.40 -12.52
N TYR A 556 11.79 11.57 -11.76
CA TYR A 556 12.12 10.68 -10.65
C TYR A 556 11.46 11.16 -9.34
N GLY A 557 10.86 10.24 -8.57
CA GLY A 557 10.50 10.50 -7.17
C GLY A 557 11.74 10.72 -6.30
N ALA A 558 11.60 11.42 -5.17
CA ALA A 558 12.72 11.82 -4.30
C ALA A 558 13.63 10.65 -3.88
N THR A 559 13.04 9.50 -3.54
CA THR A 559 13.76 8.27 -3.19
C THR A 559 14.67 7.78 -4.33
N TYR A 560 14.17 7.80 -5.56
CA TYR A 560 14.93 7.35 -6.74
C TYR A 560 15.98 8.36 -7.17
N LYS A 561 15.72 9.67 -7.01
CA LYS A 561 16.70 10.73 -7.29
C LYS A 561 17.99 10.52 -6.51
N ASN A 562 17.88 10.24 -5.22
CA ASN A 562 19.03 9.97 -4.37
C ASN A 562 19.76 8.69 -4.78
N HIS A 563 19.03 7.62 -5.15
CA HIS A 563 19.63 6.38 -5.61
C HIS A 563 20.44 6.57 -6.89
N VAL A 564 19.86 7.23 -7.90
CA VAL A 564 20.53 7.53 -9.18
C VAL A 564 21.78 8.38 -8.97
N LEU A 565 21.67 9.39 -8.11
CA LEU A 565 22.78 10.27 -7.77
C LEU A 565 23.93 9.51 -7.11
N VAL A 566 23.64 8.68 -6.11
CA VAL A 566 24.63 7.84 -5.43
C VAL A 566 25.24 6.81 -6.40
N ASN A 567 24.44 6.22 -7.30
CA ASN A 567 24.94 5.29 -8.30
C ASN A 567 25.94 5.97 -9.25
N HIS A 568 25.58 7.11 -9.84
CA HIS A 568 26.49 7.86 -10.69
C HIS A 568 27.75 8.30 -9.96
N LEU A 569 27.64 8.63 -8.66
CA LEU A 569 28.76 8.99 -7.83
C LEU A 569 29.72 7.81 -7.60
N LEU A 570 29.19 6.64 -7.20
CA LEU A 570 29.97 5.41 -7.01
C LEU A 570 30.55 4.88 -8.34
N ALA A 571 29.89 5.15 -9.46
CA ALA A 571 30.39 4.85 -10.81
C ALA A 571 31.48 5.81 -11.30
N GLY A 572 31.80 6.87 -10.54
CA GLY A 572 32.77 7.90 -10.92
C GLY A 572 32.30 8.86 -12.01
N ASN A 573 30.99 8.92 -12.29
CA ASN A 573 30.40 9.79 -13.32
C ASN A 573 30.17 11.22 -12.79
N LEU A 574 31.23 11.90 -12.33
CA LEU A 574 31.15 13.18 -11.62
C LEU A 574 30.42 14.29 -12.39
N ASP A 575 30.48 14.28 -13.72
CA ASP A 575 29.76 15.27 -14.56
C ASP A 575 28.25 15.08 -14.53
N ALA A 576 27.79 13.82 -14.54
CA ALA A 576 26.37 13.50 -14.40
C ALA A 576 25.86 13.88 -13.00
N VAL A 577 26.63 13.55 -11.96
CA VAL A 577 26.34 13.95 -10.57
C VAL A 577 26.24 15.47 -10.45
N GLY A 578 27.16 16.22 -11.07
CA GLY A 578 27.15 17.69 -11.06
C GLY A 578 25.97 18.31 -11.83
N THR A 579 25.47 17.66 -12.87
CA THR A 579 24.23 18.08 -13.56
C THR A 579 23.00 17.79 -12.71
N ILE A 580 22.89 16.57 -12.18
CA ILE A 580 21.77 16.18 -11.31
C ILE A 580 21.68 17.06 -10.06
N TYR A 581 22.82 17.34 -9.41
CA TYR A 581 22.90 18.20 -8.24
C TYR A 581 22.34 19.61 -8.52
N ARG A 582 22.65 20.17 -9.70
CA ARG A 582 22.12 21.48 -10.14
C ARG A 582 20.62 21.44 -10.42
N ASP A 583 20.14 20.38 -11.08
CA ASP A 583 18.71 20.19 -11.39
C ASP A 583 17.86 20.04 -10.11
N MET A 584 18.43 19.44 -9.04
CA MET A 584 17.79 19.38 -7.71
C MET A 584 17.81 20.71 -6.95
N GLN A 585 18.35 21.77 -7.55
CA GLN A 585 18.61 23.06 -6.89
C GLN A 585 19.45 22.95 -5.60
N GLY A 586 20.17 21.84 -5.42
CA GLY A 586 21.06 21.60 -4.27
C GLY A 586 20.41 21.61 -2.88
N LYS A 587 19.08 21.69 -2.75
CA LYS A 587 18.42 21.74 -1.44
C LYS A 587 18.64 20.42 -0.69
N ASP A 588 19.25 20.51 0.50
CA ASP A 588 19.53 19.39 1.42
C ASP A 588 20.47 18.29 0.85
N LEU A 589 21.32 18.64 -0.12
CA LEU A 589 22.33 17.76 -0.74
C LEU A 589 23.78 18.24 -0.53
N GLU A 590 24.03 18.96 0.55
CA GLU A 590 25.33 19.57 0.83
C GLU A 590 26.46 18.53 0.82
N HIS A 591 26.22 17.33 1.37
CA HIS A 591 27.16 16.21 1.32
C HIS A 591 27.60 15.83 -0.10
N ILE A 592 26.70 15.87 -1.09
CA ILE A 592 27.05 15.57 -2.49
C ILE A 592 27.93 16.66 -3.08
N ASN A 593 27.68 17.93 -2.75
CA ASN A 593 28.54 19.04 -3.15
C ASN A 593 29.94 18.88 -2.56
N LEU A 594 30.05 18.52 -1.27
CA LEU A 594 31.33 18.26 -0.61
C LEU A 594 32.10 17.15 -1.33
N ILE A 595 31.43 16.06 -1.72
CA ILE A 595 32.07 14.96 -2.45
C ILE A 595 32.52 15.41 -3.85
N LEU A 596 31.66 16.11 -4.61
CA LEU A 596 32.02 16.65 -5.92
C LEU A 596 33.25 17.55 -5.86
N ILE A 597 33.33 18.41 -4.84
CA ILE A 597 34.48 19.28 -4.61
C ILE A 597 35.70 18.45 -4.21
N SER A 598 35.54 17.48 -3.30
CA SER A 598 36.62 16.59 -2.88
C SER A 598 37.24 15.85 -4.06
N GLN A 599 36.40 15.27 -4.92
CA GLN A 599 36.84 14.49 -6.07
C GLN A 599 37.43 15.34 -7.21
N ARG A 600 37.05 16.62 -7.33
CA ARG A 600 37.54 17.52 -8.40
C ARG A 600 38.69 18.43 -7.97
N ARG A 601 38.72 18.86 -6.71
CA ARG A 601 39.63 19.89 -6.18
C ARG A 601 40.36 19.47 -4.90
N GLY A 602 40.14 18.23 -4.42
CA GLY A 602 40.72 17.71 -3.20
C GLY A 602 39.88 17.95 -1.95
N VAL A 603 40.02 17.08 -0.95
CA VAL A 603 39.20 17.09 0.27
C VAL A 603 39.32 18.40 1.06
N GLN A 604 40.47 19.07 1.02
CA GLN A 604 40.65 20.35 1.72
C GLN A 604 39.70 21.44 1.20
N ALA A 605 39.51 21.53 -0.12
CA ALA A 605 38.56 22.46 -0.73
C ALA A 605 37.11 22.12 -0.33
N ALA A 606 36.81 20.85 -0.08
CA ALA A 606 35.51 20.42 0.42
C ALA A 606 35.32 20.81 1.89
N ILE A 607 36.35 20.67 2.74
CA ILE A 607 36.28 21.14 4.13
C ILE A 607 36.02 22.64 4.20
N GLU A 608 36.69 23.44 3.38
CA GLU A 608 36.44 24.89 3.29
C GLU A 608 34.99 25.21 2.90
N GLU A 609 34.43 24.44 1.97
CA GLU A 609 33.02 24.57 1.59
C GLU A 609 32.06 24.16 2.72
N ALA A 610 32.37 23.08 3.44
CA ALA A 610 31.58 22.64 4.59
C ALA A 610 31.54 23.74 5.68
N GLY A 611 32.63 24.49 5.84
CA GLY A 611 32.70 25.66 6.72
C GLY A 611 31.75 26.80 6.35
N ARG A 612 31.28 26.88 5.11
CA ARG A 612 30.30 27.88 4.63
C ARG A 612 28.85 27.49 4.91
N ILE A 613 28.59 26.26 5.38
CA ILE A 613 27.25 25.82 5.78
C ILE A 613 26.92 26.46 7.14
N ALA A 614 25.99 27.42 7.13
CA ALA A 614 25.65 28.24 8.30
C ALA A 614 24.98 27.45 9.43
N ASP A 615 24.16 26.45 9.11
CA ASP A 615 23.47 25.61 10.10
C ASP A 615 24.42 24.51 10.63
N PRO A 616 24.75 24.50 11.93
CA PRO A 616 25.65 23.50 12.52
C PRO A 616 25.15 22.06 12.39
N LYS A 617 23.84 21.82 12.50
CA LYS A 617 23.25 20.47 12.38
C LYS A 617 23.33 19.97 10.95
N LYS A 618 23.01 20.82 9.97
CA LYS A 618 23.15 20.47 8.56
C LYS A 618 24.59 20.21 8.16
N ARG A 619 25.52 21.05 8.64
CA ARG A 619 26.96 20.86 8.42
C ARG A 619 27.45 19.52 8.98
N LEU A 620 27.06 19.18 10.21
CA LEU A 620 27.40 17.90 10.83
C LEU A 620 26.89 16.72 10.00
N ALA A 621 25.61 16.74 9.63
CA ALA A 621 25.01 15.72 8.77
C ALA A 621 25.74 15.61 7.43
N ALA A 622 26.08 16.75 6.82
CA ALA A 622 26.78 16.79 5.54
C ALA A 622 28.17 16.14 5.60
N LEU A 623 28.95 16.43 6.65
CA LEU A 623 30.28 15.83 6.87
C LEU A 623 30.20 14.31 7.10
N ILE A 624 29.27 13.86 7.95
CA ILE A 624 29.08 12.44 8.23
C ILE A 624 28.66 11.71 6.95
N HIS A 625 27.61 12.18 6.25
CA HIS A 625 27.15 11.55 5.00
C HIS A 625 28.17 11.61 3.86
N ALA A 626 28.98 12.68 3.78
CA ALA A 626 30.08 12.74 2.83
C ALA A 626 31.14 11.68 3.13
N SER A 627 31.53 11.53 4.41
CA SER A 627 32.43 10.48 4.86
C SER A 627 31.94 9.07 4.52
N ASP A 628 30.64 8.80 4.74
CA ASP A 628 29.99 7.53 4.39
C ASP A 628 30.17 7.19 2.91
N LEU A 629 29.86 8.13 2.02
CA LEU A 629 29.83 7.88 0.59
C LEU A 629 31.23 7.77 -0.01
N VAL A 630 32.18 8.62 0.41
CA VAL A 630 33.57 8.50 -0.07
C VAL A 630 34.26 7.24 0.47
N SER A 631 33.89 6.77 1.67
CA SER A 631 34.32 5.45 2.17
C SER A 631 33.88 4.33 1.22
N ARG A 632 32.66 4.40 0.68
CA ARG A 632 32.15 3.41 -0.30
C ARG A 632 32.89 3.49 -1.64
N MET A 633 33.36 4.67 -2.01
CA MET A 633 34.27 4.88 -3.15
C MET A 633 35.70 4.41 -2.89
N ARG A 634 35.99 3.84 -1.70
CA ARG A 634 37.33 3.44 -1.22
C ARG A 634 38.30 4.61 -1.07
N ASP A 635 37.79 5.83 -0.93
CA ASP A 635 38.55 7.04 -0.59
C ASP A 635 38.52 7.28 0.92
N TYR A 636 39.17 6.37 1.64
CA TYR A 636 39.29 6.40 3.11
C TYR A 636 39.99 7.65 3.65
N PRO A 637 41.05 8.19 3.00
CA PRO A 637 41.67 9.44 3.45
C PRO A 637 40.68 10.61 3.48
N ALA A 638 39.86 10.77 2.43
CA ALA A 638 38.82 11.80 2.44
C ALA A 638 37.76 11.55 3.52
N ALA A 639 37.37 10.28 3.72
CA ALA A 639 36.39 9.90 4.74
C ALA A 639 36.83 10.28 6.15
N VAL A 640 38.10 10.02 6.49
CA VAL A 640 38.71 10.39 7.77
C VAL A 640 38.71 11.91 7.93
N ARG A 641 39.17 12.65 6.91
CA ARG A 641 39.24 14.12 6.96
C ARG A 641 37.87 14.76 7.20
N PHE A 642 36.79 14.26 6.58
CA PHE A 642 35.44 14.77 6.86
C PHE A 642 35.00 14.55 8.30
N LEU A 643 35.32 13.40 8.91
CA LEU A 643 34.94 13.10 10.29
C LEU A 643 35.81 13.84 11.32
N GLU A 644 37.05 14.17 11.00
CA GLU A 644 37.91 14.97 11.89
C GLU A 644 37.40 16.39 12.10
N GLU A 645 36.62 16.93 11.16
CA GLU A 645 35.98 18.24 11.29
C GLU A 645 34.71 18.20 12.16
N VAL A 646 34.25 17.01 12.57
CA VAL A 646 33.15 16.87 13.52
C VAL A 646 33.67 17.13 14.94
N PRO A 647 33.12 18.11 15.70
CA PRO A 647 33.59 18.41 17.05
C PRO A 647 33.53 17.20 17.98
N GLU A 648 34.57 16.96 18.79
CA GLU A 648 34.63 15.81 19.72
C GLU A 648 33.43 15.73 20.68
N THR A 649 32.88 16.86 21.10
CA THR A 649 31.69 16.96 21.97
C THR A 649 30.41 16.44 21.30
N GLN A 650 30.40 16.33 19.97
CA GLN A 650 29.30 15.82 19.16
C GLN A 650 29.61 14.45 18.55
N GLN A 651 30.79 13.88 18.84
CA GLN A 651 31.14 12.51 18.46
C GLN A 651 30.62 11.55 19.53
N GLU A 652 29.48 10.93 19.26
CA GLU A 652 29.03 9.77 20.02
C GLU A 652 30.04 8.61 19.89
N ASP A 653 30.03 7.67 20.82
CA ASP A 653 31.00 6.56 20.88
C ASP A 653 31.06 5.75 19.57
N GLY A 654 29.92 5.63 18.87
CA GLY A 654 29.86 5.00 17.55
C GLY A 654 30.66 5.75 16.48
N LEU A 655 30.67 7.08 16.50
CA LEU A 655 31.40 7.90 15.53
C LEU A 655 32.90 7.92 15.83
N LYS A 656 33.29 7.95 17.11
CA LYS A 656 34.70 7.82 17.54
C LYS A 656 35.28 6.49 17.12
N MET A 657 34.54 5.41 17.34
CA MET A 657 34.92 4.08 16.90
C MET A 657 35.12 4.06 15.38
N ARG A 658 34.16 4.59 14.62
CA ARG A 658 34.25 4.65 13.17
C ARG A 658 35.49 5.40 12.67
N LEU A 659 35.80 6.56 13.25
CA LEU A 659 36.98 7.34 12.89
C LEU A 659 38.28 6.56 13.13
N ALA A 660 38.38 5.86 14.27
CA ALA A 660 39.53 5.01 14.57
C ALA A 660 39.71 3.90 13.52
N ILE A 661 38.61 3.27 13.11
CA ILE A 661 38.60 2.21 12.08
C ILE A 661 39.05 2.74 10.72
N LEU A 662 38.48 3.87 10.28
CA LEU A 662 38.76 4.43 8.96
C LEU A 662 40.20 4.92 8.83
N ARG A 663 40.81 5.41 9.92
CA ARG A 663 42.23 5.84 9.93
C ARG A 663 43.20 4.74 9.52
N GLU A 664 42.88 3.51 9.88
CA GLU A 664 43.72 2.35 9.57
C GLU A 664 43.25 1.61 8.30
N THR A 665 42.09 1.96 7.75
CA THR A 665 41.51 1.28 6.59
C THR A 665 42.19 1.72 5.29
N GLN A 666 42.62 0.75 4.48
CA GLN A 666 43.21 0.97 3.17
C GLN A 666 42.57 0.03 2.14
N PRO A 667 42.58 0.38 0.84
CA PRO A 667 42.15 -0.53 -0.21
C PRO A 667 43.06 -1.78 -0.27
N VAL A 668 42.49 -2.98 -0.06
CA VAL A 668 43.19 -4.26 -0.14
C VAL A 668 42.57 -5.13 -1.23
N ASP A 669 43.41 -5.77 -2.05
CA ASP A 669 42.97 -6.77 -3.04
C ASP A 669 42.83 -8.13 -2.36
N ILE A 670 41.66 -8.75 -2.51
CA ILE A 670 41.31 -10.04 -1.92
C ILE A 670 42.17 -11.21 -2.45
N THR A 671 42.84 -11.02 -3.60
CA THR A 671 43.70 -12.03 -4.25
C THR A 671 45.18 -11.91 -3.89
N ALA A 672 45.58 -10.89 -3.13
CA ALA A 672 46.99 -10.50 -2.96
C ALA A 672 47.78 -11.24 -1.84
N TYR A 673 47.42 -12.47 -1.47
CA TYR A 673 48.04 -13.18 -0.34
C TYR A 673 49.01 -14.29 -0.79
N PRO A 674 50.34 -14.13 -0.60
CA PRO A 674 51.33 -15.15 -0.96
C PRO A 674 51.17 -16.42 -0.12
N GLU A 675 51.29 -17.61 -0.73
CA GLU A 675 51.22 -18.90 -0.02
C GLU A 675 52.30 -19.10 1.05
N GLU A 676 53.38 -18.32 0.98
CA GLU A 676 54.49 -18.33 1.92
C GLU A 676 54.25 -17.44 3.16
N ASP A 677 53.18 -16.65 3.18
CA ASP A 677 52.81 -15.85 4.36
C ASP A 677 51.95 -16.70 5.32
N PRO A 678 52.36 -16.89 6.59
CA PRO A 678 51.60 -17.67 7.56
C PRO A 678 50.22 -17.08 7.91
N ARG A 679 49.94 -15.82 7.55
CA ARG A 679 48.65 -15.16 7.73
C ARG A 679 47.66 -15.46 6.60
N THR A 680 48.14 -15.90 5.44
CA THR A 680 47.32 -16.16 4.23
C THR A 680 46.09 -17.05 4.48
N PRO A 681 46.17 -18.20 5.18
CA PRO A 681 44.97 -19.02 5.39
C PRO A 681 43.94 -18.33 6.30
N LEU A 682 44.37 -17.44 7.20
CA LEU A 682 43.49 -16.65 8.05
C LEU A 682 42.79 -15.54 7.24
N TYR A 683 43.54 -14.83 6.39
CA TYR A 683 42.94 -13.88 5.45
C TYR A 683 41.90 -14.56 4.55
N ARG A 684 42.19 -15.76 4.02
CA ARG A 684 41.22 -16.55 3.23
C ARG A 684 39.97 -16.92 4.02
N LEU A 685 40.11 -17.32 5.29
CA LEU A 685 38.96 -17.64 6.14
C LEU A 685 38.00 -16.45 6.28
N PHE A 686 38.53 -15.25 6.59
CA PHE A 686 37.71 -14.04 6.75
C PHE A 686 37.21 -13.46 5.42
N ALA A 687 38.04 -13.46 4.38
CA ALA A 687 37.64 -13.08 3.02
C ALA A 687 36.43 -13.91 2.55
N ASN A 688 36.45 -15.22 2.77
CA ASN A 688 35.32 -16.10 2.44
C ASN A 688 34.07 -15.83 3.30
N GLY A 689 34.26 -15.47 4.57
CA GLY A 689 33.16 -15.01 5.43
C GLY A 689 32.43 -13.79 4.86
N ILE A 690 33.12 -12.96 4.07
CA ILE A 690 32.63 -11.71 3.49
C ILE A 690 32.15 -11.90 2.04
N ALA A 691 32.83 -12.72 1.23
CA ALA A 691 32.74 -12.74 -0.23
C ALA A 691 31.51 -13.44 -0.84
N LEU A 692 30.71 -14.19 -0.08
CA LEU A 692 29.62 -14.98 -0.69
C LEU A 692 28.36 -14.16 -0.95
N ALA A 693 28.26 -13.65 -2.18
CA ALA A 693 26.99 -13.47 -2.87
C ALA A 693 26.46 -14.85 -3.32
N GLU A 694 25.14 -15.04 -3.29
CA GLU A 694 24.46 -16.34 -3.41
C GLU A 694 24.76 -17.12 -4.72
N GLY A 695 24.86 -18.45 -4.61
CA GLY A 695 24.98 -19.40 -5.74
C GLY A 695 26.34 -20.07 -5.90
N SER A 696 27.38 -19.59 -5.21
CA SER A 696 28.68 -20.26 -5.19
C SER A 696 28.65 -21.45 -4.23
N ARG A 697 29.16 -22.60 -4.69
CA ARG A 697 29.33 -23.80 -3.86
C ARG A 697 30.04 -23.44 -2.54
N PRO A 698 29.70 -24.09 -1.40
CA PRO A 698 30.56 -24.00 -0.23
C PRO A 698 31.98 -24.36 -0.67
N PHE A 699 32.93 -23.45 -0.49
CA PHE A 699 34.34 -23.77 -0.67
C PHE A 699 34.66 -24.94 0.25
N GLU A 700 35.38 -25.93 -0.27
CA GLU A 700 35.78 -27.07 0.55
C GLU A 700 36.83 -26.60 1.58
N ALA A 701 36.87 -27.22 2.77
CA ALA A 701 37.85 -26.88 3.81
C ALA A 701 39.29 -26.83 3.26
N HIS A 702 39.59 -27.69 2.27
CA HIS A 702 40.85 -27.71 1.56
C HIS A 702 41.16 -26.42 0.77
N GLU A 703 40.16 -25.78 0.16
CA GLU A 703 40.32 -24.55 -0.61
C GLU A 703 40.58 -23.34 0.31
N MET A 704 40.10 -23.39 1.55
CA MET A 704 40.32 -22.34 2.58
C MET A 704 41.65 -22.46 3.31
N GLY A 705 42.43 -23.50 3.02
CA GLY A 705 43.68 -23.72 3.74
C GLY A 705 43.50 -24.47 5.06
N ILE A 706 42.44 -25.25 5.26
CA ILE A 706 42.19 -25.98 6.51
C ILE A 706 42.58 -27.45 6.34
N GLU A 707 43.36 -28.00 7.27
CA GLU A 707 43.80 -29.42 7.27
C GLU A 707 43.06 -30.28 8.32
N GLY A 708 42.41 -29.67 9.33
CA GLY A 708 41.64 -30.36 10.36
C GLY A 708 40.12 -30.35 10.10
N ALA A 709 39.39 -31.34 10.61
CA ALA A 709 37.93 -31.46 10.46
C ALA A 709 37.11 -30.58 11.44
N PHE A 710 37.70 -29.48 11.94
CA PHE A 710 37.15 -28.70 13.06
C PHE A 710 36.19 -27.57 12.66
N LEU A 711 36.05 -27.25 11.37
CA LEU A 711 35.08 -26.25 10.89
C LEU A 711 33.98 -26.98 10.12
N GLY A 712 32.84 -27.17 10.77
CA GLY A 712 31.63 -27.66 10.12
C GLY A 712 30.98 -26.58 9.26
N LEU A 713 30.04 -26.98 8.40
CA LEU A 713 29.22 -26.04 7.60
C LEU A 713 28.54 -24.98 8.50
N ASN A 714 28.02 -25.41 9.66
CA ASN A 714 27.34 -24.53 10.62
C ASN A 714 28.26 -23.45 11.22
N ASP A 715 29.54 -23.77 11.48
CA ASP A 715 30.49 -22.80 12.04
C ASP A 715 30.87 -21.73 11.02
N LEU A 716 31.03 -22.15 9.77
CA LEU A 716 31.27 -21.25 8.65
C LEU A 716 30.05 -20.36 8.40
N GLU A 717 28.84 -20.91 8.49
CA GLU A 717 27.60 -20.14 8.39
C GLU A 717 27.42 -19.16 9.55
N ALA A 718 27.77 -19.52 10.77
CA ALA A 718 27.74 -18.62 11.92
C ALA A 718 28.73 -17.45 11.77
N LEU A 719 29.95 -17.72 11.29
CA LEU A 719 30.95 -16.69 10.97
C LEU A 719 30.45 -15.78 9.85
N ARG A 720 29.89 -16.36 8.77
CA ARG A 720 29.28 -15.62 7.66
C ARG A 720 28.14 -14.74 8.14
N TYR A 721 27.22 -15.27 8.94
CA TYR A 721 26.09 -14.52 9.48
C TYR A 721 26.57 -13.37 10.38
N GLY A 722 27.54 -13.62 11.26
CA GLY A 722 28.12 -12.58 12.12
C GLY A 722 28.72 -11.43 11.31
N LEU A 723 29.52 -11.75 10.29
CA LEU A 723 30.13 -10.76 9.39
C LEU A 723 29.09 -10.07 8.50
N ARG A 724 28.05 -10.77 8.04
CA ARG A 724 26.92 -10.22 7.27
C ARG A 724 26.03 -9.31 8.12
N LEU A 725 25.74 -9.68 9.37
CA LEU A 725 24.95 -8.85 10.27
C LEU A 725 25.72 -7.58 10.63
N ALA A 726 27.00 -7.72 10.96
CA ALA A 726 27.94 -6.61 11.12
C ALA A 726 27.95 -5.67 9.90
N SER A 727 27.96 -6.23 8.68
CA SER A 727 27.88 -5.43 7.45
C SER A 727 26.55 -4.70 7.25
N GLN A 728 25.47 -5.21 7.84
CA GLN A 728 24.14 -4.59 7.74
C GLN A 728 23.88 -3.57 8.85
N THR A 729 24.52 -3.70 10.01
CA THR A 729 24.37 -2.80 11.15
C THR A 729 25.36 -1.64 11.14
N GLN A 730 26.50 -1.78 10.46
CA GLN A 730 27.51 -0.74 10.35
C GLN A 730 27.78 -0.37 8.89
N TYR A 731 27.07 0.69 8.46
CA TYR A 731 27.28 1.45 7.23
C TYR A 731 26.97 0.63 5.97
N GLY A 732 26.21 1.20 5.02
CA GLY A 732 25.83 0.55 3.75
C GLY A 732 27.00 0.30 2.79
N ASN A 733 28.05 -0.32 3.30
CA ASN A 733 29.31 -0.69 2.70
C ASN A 733 29.13 -1.98 1.90
N ASN A 734 29.83 -2.06 0.77
CA ASN A 734 29.87 -3.27 -0.03
C ASN A 734 30.90 -4.28 0.52
N GLN A 735 30.89 -5.50 -0.01
CA GLN A 735 31.84 -6.57 0.37
C GLN A 735 33.30 -6.13 0.32
N GLN A 736 33.68 -5.30 -0.66
CA GLN A 736 35.05 -4.82 -0.80
C GLN A 736 35.44 -3.84 0.31
N ASN A 737 34.55 -2.92 0.71
CA ASN A 737 34.85 -1.99 1.79
C ASN A 737 34.94 -2.70 3.14
N ILE A 738 34.08 -3.70 3.37
CA ILE A 738 34.14 -4.53 4.56
C ILE A 738 35.45 -5.29 4.58
N TRP A 739 35.88 -5.80 3.42
CA TRP A 739 37.17 -6.45 3.31
C TRP A 739 38.34 -5.52 3.61
N ASP A 740 38.36 -4.32 3.03
CA ASP A 740 39.36 -3.30 3.30
C ASP A 740 39.43 -2.98 4.79
N THR A 741 38.28 -2.82 5.45
CA THR A 741 38.20 -2.57 6.89
C THR A 741 38.70 -3.77 7.71
N VAL A 742 38.19 -4.98 7.45
CA VAL A 742 38.55 -6.20 8.19
C VAL A 742 40.04 -6.49 8.02
N SER A 743 40.55 -6.50 6.79
CA SER A 743 41.94 -6.85 6.49
C SER A 743 42.95 -5.86 7.07
N SER A 744 42.63 -4.56 7.02
CA SER A 744 43.51 -3.48 7.50
C SER A 744 43.49 -3.32 9.03
N ASN A 745 42.37 -3.64 9.68
CA ASN A 745 42.20 -3.57 11.13
C ASN A 745 42.46 -4.93 11.83
N MET A 746 42.79 -5.98 11.07
CA MET A 746 43.19 -7.26 11.65
C MET A 746 44.53 -7.12 12.35
N ARG A 747 44.60 -7.58 13.59
CA ARG A 747 45.83 -7.59 14.37
C ARG A 747 46.26 -9.03 14.60
N PHE A 748 47.49 -9.33 14.19
CA PHE A 748 48.10 -10.64 14.36
C PHE A 748 49.17 -10.56 15.44
N GLU A 749 49.06 -11.44 16.42
CA GLU A 749 50.05 -11.64 17.45
C GLU A 749 50.56 -13.08 17.35
N PHE A 750 51.86 -13.24 17.11
CA PHE A 750 52.51 -14.54 17.09
C PHE A 750 52.94 -14.90 18.52
N LEU A 751 52.30 -15.89 19.11
CA LEU A 751 52.50 -16.23 20.53
C LEU A 751 53.85 -16.88 20.82
N ASP A 752 54.54 -17.37 19.77
CA ASP A 752 55.87 -17.98 19.84
C ASP A 752 57.02 -16.97 19.59
N GLY A 753 56.72 -15.67 19.49
CA GLY A 753 57.66 -14.62 19.07
C GLY A 753 57.59 -14.32 17.57
N ASP A 754 58.51 -13.49 17.05
CA ASP A 754 58.49 -13.06 15.64
C ASP A 754 58.58 -14.25 14.68
N ALA A 755 57.50 -14.49 13.92
CA ALA A 755 57.44 -15.55 12.94
C ALA A 755 58.45 -15.34 11.80
N LYS A 756 59.19 -16.40 11.45
CA LYS A 756 60.15 -16.40 10.34
C LYS A 756 59.62 -17.25 9.19
N ALA A 757 59.89 -16.80 7.97
CA ALA A 757 59.58 -17.56 6.77
C ALA A 757 60.22 -18.96 6.84
N GLY A 758 59.38 -20.00 6.77
CA GLY A 758 59.81 -21.40 6.85
C GLY A 758 59.51 -22.09 8.19
N ASP A 759 59.06 -21.36 9.21
CA ASP A 759 58.62 -21.96 10.48
C ASP A 759 57.46 -22.95 10.22
N ARG A 760 57.58 -24.14 10.81
CA ARG A 760 56.68 -25.26 10.48
C ARG A 760 55.34 -25.17 11.21
N ASN A 761 55.31 -24.71 12.46
CA ASN A 761 54.09 -24.66 13.28
C ASN A 761 54.04 -23.34 14.04
N LEU A 762 52.98 -22.57 13.85
CA LEU A 762 52.82 -21.21 14.37
C LEU A 762 51.50 -21.07 15.12
N LEU A 763 51.55 -20.40 16.26
CA LEU A 763 50.37 -19.93 16.99
C LEU A 763 50.10 -18.47 16.67
N ILE A 764 48.98 -18.22 16.01
CA ILE A 764 48.60 -16.89 15.55
C ILE A 764 47.31 -16.49 16.25
N SER A 765 47.41 -15.48 17.10
CA SER A 765 46.27 -14.85 17.74
C SER A 765 45.78 -13.69 16.87
N ILE A 766 44.48 -13.67 16.61
CA ILE A 766 43.84 -12.61 15.83
C ILE A 766 42.90 -11.84 16.72
N THR A 767 43.08 -10.53 16.75
CA THR A 767 42.09 -9.61 17.31
C THR A 767 41.50 -8.78 16.18
N LEU A 768 40.19 -8.63 16.19
CA LEU A 768 39.47 -7.77 15.26
C LEU A 768 38.63 -6.77 16.07
N PRO A 769 39.21 -5.61 16.43
CA PRO A 769 38.55 -4.63 17.29
C PRO A 769 37.20 -4.14 16.75
N THR A 770 36.98 -4.29 15.44
CA THR A 770 36.05 -3.53 14.64
C THR A 770 34.69 -4.18 14.40
N PHE A 771 34.40 -5.35 15.01
CA PHE A 771 33.12 -6.07 14.80
C PHE A 771 32.60 -6.81 16.04
N GLY A 772 32.91 -6.31 17.25
CA GLY A 772 32.51 -6.98 18.49
C GLY A 772 33.28 -8.29 18.79
N LEU A 773 34.20 -8.69 17.91
CA LEU A 773 35.18 -9.75 18.10
C LEU A 773 36.40 -9.21 18.89
N GLN A 774 36.14 -8.64 20.06
CA GLN A 774 37.18 -8.04 20.90
C GLN A 774 38.08 -9.08 21.58
N GLU A 775 37.59 -10.32 21.73
CA GLU A 775 38.39 -11.39 22.30
C GLU A 775 39.31 -12.03 21.24
N PRO A 776 40.63 -12.16 21.52
CA PRO A 776 41.58 -12.73 20.58
C PRO A 776 41.31 -14.23 20.32
N ASN A 777 41.00 -14.56 19.08
CA ASN A 777 40.90 -15.93 18.60
C ASN A 777 42.28 -16.44 18.20
N THR A 778 42.74 -17.52 18.82
CA THR A 778 44.05 -18.10 18.49
C THR A 778 43.89 -19.31 17.60
N TYR A 779 44.69 -19.34 16.55
CA TYR A 779 44.72 -20.37 15.52
C TYR A 779 46.09 -21.04 15.51
N TRP A 780 46.10 -22.35 15.32
CA TRP A 780 47.29 -23.10 15.03
C TRP A 780 47.45 -23.24 13.51
N VAL A 781 48.58 -22.78 12.97
CA VAL A 781 48.87 -22.78 11.54
C VAL A 781 50.15 -23.58 11.27
N THR A 782 50.07 -24.54 10.36
CA THR A 782 51.19 -25.43 9.99
C THR A 782 51.59 -25.23 8.54
N ARG A 783 52.89 -25.19 8.25
CA ARG A 783 53.44 -25.18 6.90
C ARG A 783 53.38 -26.57 6.27
N THR A 784 52.75 -26.67 5.11
CA THR A 784 52.63 -27.89 4.30
C THR A 784 53.37 -27.73 2.97
N LYS A 785 53.37 -28.77 2.13
CA LYS A 785 53.87 -28.68 0.75
C LYS A 785 53.03 -27.74 -0.14
N ARG A 786 51.83 -27.36 0.30
CA ARG A 786 50.87 -26.49 -0.41
C ARG A 786 50.69 -25.13 0.30
N GLY A 787 51.71 -24.64 0.99
CA GLY A 787 51.68 -23.40 1.79
C GLY A 787 51.24 -23.60 3.24
N TYR A 788 50.98 -22.51 3.94
CA TYR A 788 50.50 -22.52 5.33
C TYR A 788 49.01 -22.91 5.42
N ARG A 789 48.66 -23.70 6.43
CA ARG A 789 47.32 -24.27 6.63
C ARG A 789 46.87 -24.19 8.09
N ILE A 790 45.60 -23.91 8.35
CA ILE A 790 45.01 -23.91 9.70
C ILE A 790 44.72 -25.35 10.12
N VAL A 791 45.23 -25.72 11.29
CA VAL A 791 45.02 -27.03 11.92
C VAL A 791 43.87 -26.98 12.93
N THR A 792 43.78 -25.91 13.73
CA THR A 792 42.73 -25.74 14.74
C THR A 792 42.60 -24.28 15.21
N ARG A 793 41.52 -24.00 15.93
CA ARG A 793 41.22 -22.76 16.67
C ARG A 793 41.05 -23.08 18.17
N MET A 794 41.48 -22.17 19.04
CA MET A 794 41.57 -22.39 20.49
C MET A 794 40.46 -21.68 21.31
N ASP A 795 39.28 -21.47 20.73
CA ASP A 795 38.14 -20.79 21.36
C ASP A 795 37.08 -21.77 21.92
N SER A 796 37.22 -23.05 21.59
CA SER A 796 36.29 -24.13 21.94
C SER A 796 37.07 -25.38 22.35
N VAL A 797 36.53 -26.12 23.32
CA VAL A 797 37.13 -27.39 23.79
C VAL A 797 37.18 -28.39 22.65
N TRP A 798 36.14 -28.40 21.82
CA TRP A 798 35.97 -29.30 20.68
C TRP A 798 37.03 -29.04 19.60
N HIS A 799 37.17 -27.78 19.14
CA HIS A 799 38.18 -27.42 18.13
C HIS A 799 39.60 -27.71 18.63
N PHE A 800 39.91 -27.32 19.87
CA PHE A 800 41.21 -27.58 20.50
C PHE A 800 41.56 -29.07 20.47
N ALA A 801 40.58 -29.91 20.80
CA ALA A 801 40.77 -31.33 20.92
C ALA A 801 40.92 -32.03 19.54
N ASP A 802 40.24 -31.55 18.49
CA ASP A 802 40.46 -31.99 17.11
C ASP A 802 41.87 -31.63 16.61
N GLY A 803 42.36 -30.43 16.97
CA GLY A 803 43.73 -30.01 16.66
C GLY A 803 44.80 -30.87 17.34
N LEU A 804 44.56 -31.23 18.61
CA LEU A 804 45.42 -32.12 19.36
C LEU A 804 45.48 -33.51 18.72
N ALA A 805 44.34 -34.02 18.24
CA ALA A 805 44.23 -35.27 17.49
C ALA A 805 45.09 -35.27 16.23
N TYR A 806 44.92 -34.23 15.41
CA TYR A 806 45.68 -34.07 14.17
C TYR A 806 47.19 -34.11 14.42
N LEU A 807 47.68 -33.39 15.43
CA LEU A 807 49.11 -33.36 15.76
C LEU A 807 49.64 -34.74 16.18
N LEU A 808 48.88 -35.47 17.00
CA LEU A 808 49.29 -36.79 17.50
C LEU A 808 49.24 -37.87 16.42
N ASP A 809 48.22 -37.88 15.58
CA ASP A 809 48.11 -38.79 14.43
C ASP A 809 49.26 -38.59 13.43
N ASN A 810 49.70 -37.33 13.28
CA ASN A 810 50.87 -36.97 12.48
C ASN A 810 52.20 -37.14 13.23
N LYS A 811 52.20 -37.84 14.37
CA LYS A 811 53.37 -38.13 15.22
C LYS A 811 54.10 -36.88 15.74
N GLN A 812 53.42 -35.74 15.83
CA GLN A 812 53.96 -34.46 16.29
C GLN A 812 53.78 -34.28 17.80
N LYS A 813 54.27 -35.23 18.60
CA LYS A 813 54.05 -35.25 20.06
C LYS A 813 54.52 -33.98 20.78
N LYS A 814 55.67 -33.42 20.38
CA LYS A 814 56.20 -32.18 20.97
C LYS A 814 55.28 -30.98 20.75
N GLU A 815 54.63 -30.93 19.60
CA GLU A 815 53.69 -29.87 19.22
C GLU A 815 52.34 -30.02 19.92
N ALA A 816 51.89 -31.26 20.08
CA ALA A 816 50.71 -31.58 20.89
C ALA A 816 50.87 -31.06 22.33
N VAL A 817 52.02 -31.32 22.96
CA VAL A 817 52.36 -30.76 24.29
C VAL A 817 52.34 -29.23 24.25
N ARG A 818 52.94 -28.61 23.23
CA ARG A 818 52.95 -27.14 23.08
C ARG A 818 51.54 -26.55 22.99
N LEU A 819 50.64 -27.17 22.22
CA LEU A 819 49.24 -26.75 22.10
C LEU A 819 48.51 -26.77 23.46
N ILE A 820 48.76 -27.81 24.27
CA ILE A 820 48.20 -27.95 25.62
C ILE A 820 48.74 -26.84 26.54
N ASP A 821 50.06 -26.64 26.59
CA ASP A 821 50.69 -25.62 27.44
C ASP A 821 50.07 -24.21 27.18
N VAL A 822 49.77 -23.90 25.92
CA VAL A 822 49.15 -22.62 25.50
C VAL A 822 47.68 -22.53 25.86
N ALA A 823 46.92 -23.61 25.69
CA ALA A 823 45.51 -23.65 26.07
C ALA A 823 45.32 -23.40 27.58
N THR A 824 46.17 -24.01 28.41
CA THR A 824 46.15 -23.79 29.85
C THR A 824 46.54 -22.36 30.22
N ALA A 825 47.57 -21.79 29.57
CA ALA A 825 47.94 -20.40 29.82
C ALA A 825 46.77 -19.44 29.55
N LYS A 826 46.00 -19.66 28.47
CA LYS A 826 44.79 -18.90 28.17
C LYS A 826 43.68 -19.09 29.20
N GLU A 827 43.46 -20.31 29.66
CA GLU A 827 42.46 -20.63 30.67
C GLU A 827 42.77 -19.96 32.02
N ASN A 828 44.04 -19.99 32.47
CA ASN A 828 44.49 -19.31 33.68
C ASN A 828 44.29 -17.78 33.61
N ALA A 829 44.37 -17.21 32.41
CA ALA A 829 44.04 -15.80 32.17
C ALA A 829 42.52 -15.52 32.14
N GLY A 830 41.68 -16.52 32.36
CA GLY A 830 40.22 -16.38 32.42
C GLY A 830 39.51 -16.29 31.08
N ARG A 831 40.21 -16.54 29.96
CA ARG A 831 39.79 -16.23 28.57
C ARG A 831 39.15 -17.41 27.81
N TRP A 832 38.47 -18.33 28.52
CA TRP A 832 37.77 -19.48 27.93
C TRP A 832 36.29 -19.51 28.38
N PRO A 833 35.35 -20.10 27.60
CA PRO A 833 33.96 -20.29 28.02
C PRO A 833 33.84 -21.02 29.38
N ARG A 834 32.78 -20.74 30.15
CA ARG A 834 32.57 -21.28 31.53
C ARG A 834 32.74 -22.81 31.66
N ILE A 835 32.42 -23.58 30.62
CA ILE A 835 32.53 -25.05 30.62
C ILE A 835 33.99 -25.51 30.47
N GLY A 836 34.81 -24.78 29.71
CA GLY A 836 36.22 -25.09 29.50
C GLY A 836 37.10 -24.81 30.73
N LYS A 837 36.75 -23.77 31.52
CA LYS A 837 37.52 -23.24 32.67
C LYS A 837 37.85 -24.23 33.81
N SER A 838 37.13 -25.36 33.89
CA SER A 838 37.38 -26.36 34.92
C SER A 838 38.01 -27.63 34.36
N LEU A 839 37.74 -27.93 33.09
CA LEU A 839 38.12 -29.19 32.49
C LEU A 839 39.57 -29.14 32.00
N ILE A 840 39.94 -28.12 31.22
CA ILE A 840 41.31 -27.99 30.70
C ILE A 840 42.29 -27.79 31.86
N ARG A 841 41.88 -27.08 32.92
CA ARG A 841 42.68 -26.87 34.12
C ARG A 841 42.89 -28.16 34.88
N LYS A 842 41.83 -28.95 35.08
CA LYS A 842 41.93 -30.28 35.72
C LYS A 842 42.81 -31.22 34.89
N ILE A 843 42.59 -31.27 33.58
CA ILE A 843 43.39 -32.06 32.64
C ILE A 843 44.86 -31.62 32.70
N TRP A 844 45.15 -30.33 32.66
CA TRP A 844 46.50 -29.79 32.75
C TRP A 844 47.18 -30.05 34.09
N THR A 845 46.45 -29.89 35.21
CA THR A 845 46.97 -30.20 36.54
C THR A 845 47.36 -31.68 36.61
N LEU A 846 46.52 -32.57 36.07
CA LEU A 846 46.82 -34.00 35.96
C LEU A 846 47.97 -34.30 34.98
N PHE A 847 48.12 -33.52 33.90
CA PHE A 847 49.23 -33.63 32.95
C PHE A 847 50.59 -33.32 33.56
N LYS A 848 50.64 -32.23 34.34
CA LYS A 848 51.87 -31.68 34.91
C LYS A 848 52.41 -32.56 36.04
N THR A 849 51.52 -33.24 36.78
CA THR A 849 51.89 -34.13 37.89
C THR A 849 52.35 -35.53 37.45
N HIS A 850 52.17 -35.91 36.17
CA HIS A 850 52.38 -37.29 35.69
C HIS A 850 53.29 -37.42 34.45
N ASP A 851 54.41 -36.69 34.43
CA ASP A 851 55.50 -36.84 33.44
C ASP A 851 55.13 -36.49 31.98
N ARG A 852 54.11 -35.65 31.78
CA ARG A 852 53.71 -35.12 30.45
C ARG A 852 53.46 -36.20 29.39
N ARG A 853 52.97 -37.40 29.76
CA ARG A 853 52.64 -38.47 28.80
C ARG A 853 51.48 -38.05 27.88
N PRO A 854 51.73 -37.65 26.62
CA PRO A 854 50.73 -37.01 25.78
C PRO A 854 49.58 -37.95 25.45
N GLU A 855 49.80 -39.27 25.42
CA GLU A 855 48.78 -40.26 25.07
C GLU A 855 47.72 -40.50 26.17
N GLN A 856 48.09 -40.33 27.44
CA GLN A 856 47.14 -40.41 28.56
C GLN A 856 46.32 -39.11 28.67
N LEU A 857 46.96 -37.96 28.43
CA LEU A 857 46.28 -36.69 28.34
C LEU A 857 45.37 -36.58 27.12
N PHE A 858 45.84 -37.13 26.01
CA PHE A 858 45.10 -37.28 24.78
C PHE A 858 43.76 -37.96 25.06
N ALA A 859 43.75 -39.12 25.72
CA ALA A 859 42.52 -39.84 26.05
C ALA A 859 41.57 -39.06 26.97
N MET A 860 42.09 -38.29 27.94
CA MET A 860 41.25 -37.44 28.80
C MET A 860 40.57 -36.28 28.04
N VAL A 861 41.24 -35.75 27.02
CA VAL A 861 40.69 -34.73 26.10
C VAL A 861 39.82 -35.37 25.00
N PHE A 862 40.10 -36.62 24.62
CA PHE A 862 39.47 -37.37 23.52
C PHE A 862 38.05 -37.86 23.79
N GLY A 863 37.63 -37.95 25.06
CA GLY A 863 36.23 -38.21 25.40
C GLY A 863 35.25 -37.17 24.85
N LEU A 864 35.77 -36.08 24.28
CA LEU A 864 35.05 -34.87 23.87
C LEU A 864 35.42 -34.42 22.45
N THR A 865 35.59 -35.30 21.45
CA THR A 865 35.97 -34.89 20.06
C THR A 865 35.13 -35.54 18.96
N ALA A 866 35.33 -35.16 17.69
CA ALA A 866 34.57 -35.62 16.52
C ALA A 866 35.23 -36.79 15.74
N GLU A 867 36.14 -37.56 16.34
CA GLU A 867 36.73 -38.75 15.68
C GLU A 867 35.70 -39.89 15.56
N SER A 868 35.82 -40.80 14.57
CA SER A 868 34.88 -41.93 14.44
C SER A 868 34.76 -42.72 15.76
N PRO A 869 33.54 -42.99 16.27
CA PRO A 869 33.33 -43.60 17.59
C PRO A 869 34.18 -44.85 17.90
N PRO A 870 34.42 -45.78 16.94
CA PRO A 870 35.24 -46.97 17.20
C PRO A 870 36.71 -46.67 17.49
N LYS A 871 37.32 -45.71 16.78
CA LYS A 871 38.73 -45.31 17.00
C LYS A 871 38.89 -44.58 18.32
N ARG A 872 37.91 -43.73 18.66
CA ARG A 872 37.84 -43.00 19.92
C ARG A 872 37.75 -43.96 21.11
N LEU A 873 36.87 -44.96 21.01
CA LEU A 873 36.66 -45.95 22.05
C LEU A 873 37.91 -46.79 22.33
N ALA A 874 38.57 -47.32 21.29
CA ALA A 874 39.77 -48.14 21.45
C ALA A 874 40.91 -47.39 22.17
N ARG A 875 41.04 -46.08 21.91
CA ARG A 875 42.03 -45.21 22.56
C ARG A 875 41.70 -44.97 24.03
N LEU A 876 40.43 -44.71 24.35
CA LEU A 876 39.95 -44.54 25.73
C LEU A 876 40.12 -45.82 26.55
N GLU A 877 39.76 -46.98 25.99
CA GLU A 877 39.97 -48.29 26.65
C GLU A 877 41.46 -48.55 26.93
N THR A 878 42.33 -48.28 25.95
CA THR A 878 43.78 -48.43 26.11
C THR A 878 44.35 -47.49 27.17
N ALA A 879 43.82 -46.26 27.27
CA ALA A 879 44.26 -45.29 28.24
C ALA A 879 43.78 -45.64 29.66
N LEU A 880 42.52 -46.08 29.80
CA LEU A 880 41.97 -46.55 31.07
C LEU A 880 42.79 -47.74 31.62
N ALA A 881 43.13 -48.70 30.75
CA ALA A 881 43.95 -49.85 31.13
C ALA A 881 45.38 -49.50 31.57
N LYS A 882 45.89 -48.31 31.20
CA LYS A 882 47.24 -47.83 31.53
C LYS A 882 47.25 -46.74 32.59
N ALA A 883 46.08 -46.28 33.03
CA ALA A 883 45.96 -45.25 34.04
C ALA A 883 46.27 -45.86 35.42
N ALA A 884 47.10 -45.17 36.20
CA ALA A 884 47.45 -45.58 37.57
C ALA A 884 47.06 -44.53 38.60
N ASP A 885 46.72 -43.31 38.17
CA ASP A 885 46.25 -42.23 39.03
C ASP A 885 44.73 -42.34 39.21
N GLU A 886 44.28 -42.29 40.45
CA GLU A 886 42.88 -42.50 40.84
C GLU A 886 41.93 -41.49 40.20
N GLN A 887 42.32 -40.20 40.11
CA GLN A 887 41.49 -39.18 39.47
C GLN A 887 41.43 -39.37 37.95
N VAL A 888 42.53 -39.79 37.33
CA VAL A 888 42.56 -40.09 35.89
C VAL A 888 41.71 -41.33 35.58
N VAL A 889 41.80 -42.37 36.41
CA VAL A 889 40.96 -43.58 36.32
C VAL A 889 39.49 -43.21 36.44
N ASP A 890 39.14 -42.31 37.35
CA ASP A 890 37.78 -41.81 37.57
C ASP A 890 37.17 -41.20 36.29
N TYR A 891 37.83 -40.19 35.72
CA TYR A 891 37.38 -39.53 34.48
C TYR A 891 37.32 -40.48 33.28
N LEU A 892 38.32 -41.36 33.13
CA LEU A 892 38.37 -42.31 32.03
C LEU A 892 37.28 -43.37 32.17
N THR A 893 36.94 -43.79 33.38
CA THR A 893 35.84 -44.73 33.65
C THR A 893 34.50 -44.13 33.22
N MET A 894 34.21 -42.87 33.60
CA MET A 894 33.00 -42.17 33.15
C MET A 894 32.93 -42.05 31.62
N SER A 895 34.06 -41.74 30.99
CA SER A 895 34.15 -41.53 29.54
C SER A 895 34.01 -42.83 28.75
N VAL A 896 34.70 -43.90 29.16
CA VAL A 896 34.59 -45.24 28.57
C VAL A 896 33.18 -45.79 28.75
N ALA A 897 32.59 -45.66 29.94
CA ALA A 897 31.20 -46.10 30.18
C ALA A 897 30.21 -45.35 29.29
N THR A 898 30.40 -44.05 29.10
CA THR A 898 29.55 -43.24 28.20
C THR A 898 29.69 -43.67 26.76
N MET A 899 30.92 -43.86 26.27
CA MET A 899 31.17 -44.30 24.90
C MET A 899 30.68 -45.72 24.64
N TRP A 900 30.85 -46.66 25.60
CA TRP A 900 30.26 -47.99 25.48
C TRP A 900 28.74 -47.89 25.38
N ALA A 901 28.10 -47.06 26.20
CA ALA A 901 26.65 -46.87 26.12
C ALA A 901 26.19 -46.25 24.79
N GLU A 902 26.93 -45.29 24.22
CA GLU A 902 26.64 -44.70 22.90
C GLU A 902 26.87 -45.68 21.74
N ASN A 903 27.72 -46.70 21.91
CA ASN A 903 27.93 -47.78 20.94
C ASN A 903 27.07 -49.02 21.27
N GLU A 904 25.95 -48.85 21.96
CA GLU A 904 24.99 -49.91 22.32
C GLU A 904 25.56 -51.04 23.20
N GLN A 905 26.73 -50.83 23.83
CA GLN A 905 27.37 -51.77 24.76
C GLN A 905 26.95 -51.50 26.22
N HIS A 906 25.64 -51.50 26.46
CA HIS A 906 25.04 -51.01 27.72
C HIS A 906 25.46 -51.82 28.97
N GLU A 907 25.53 -53.14 28.89
CA GLU A 907 25.98 -53.99 30.01
C GLU A 907 27.46 -53.76 30.37
N ARG A 908 28.32 -53.58 29.35
CA ARG A 908 29.74 -53.24 29.60
C ARG A 908 29.85 -51.87 30.27
N ALA A 909 29.10 -50.88 29.78
CA ALA A 909 29.03 -49.57 30.40
C ALA A 909 28.62 -49.63 31.87
N LEU A 910 27.56 -50.38 32.18
CA LEU A 910 27.06 -50.54 33.53
C LEU A 910 28.07 -51.24 34.46
N SER A 911 28.78 -52.26 33.95
CA SER A 911 29.72 -53.07 34.74
C SER A 911 30.88 -52.29 35.34
N ILE A 912 31.33 -51.22 34.67
CA ILE A 912 32.41 -50.35 35.17
C ILE A 912 31.88 -49.13 35.91
N TYR A 913 30.68 -48.66 35.59
CA TYR A 913 30.13 -47.43 36.16
C TYR A 913 29.50 -47.66 37.54
N LYS A 914 28.85 -48.82 37.76
CA LYS A 914 28.19 -49.14 39.03
C LYS A 914 29.18 -49.18 40.21
N PRO A 915 30.33 -49.87 40.14
CA PRO A 915 31.34 -49.83 41.21
C PRO A 915 31.92 -48.42 41.44
N HIS A 916 32.08 -47.64 40.38
CA HIS A 916 32.55 -46.26 40.47
C HIS A 916 31.55 -45.36 41.23
N TYR A 917 30.24 -45.51 41.00
CA TYR A 917 29.20 -44.81 41.78
C TYR A 917 29.20 -45.21 43.27
N GLU A 918 29.41 -46.50 43.57
CA GLU A 918 29.48 -46.98 44.96
C GLU A 918 30.66 -46.36 45.73
N GLN A 919 31.77 -46.06 45.03
CA GLN A 919 32.92 -45.36 45.61
C GLN A 919 32.73 -43.83 45.67
N HIS A 920 31.91 -43.26 44.79
CA HIS A 920 31.70 -41.81 44.64
C HIS A 920 30.21 -41.45 44.64
N THR A 921 29.52 -41.70 45.75
CA THR A 921 28.07 -41.54 45.85
C THR A 921 27.67 -40.06 45.97
N ASP A 922 27.35 -39.43 44.84
CA ASP A 922 26.79 -38.08 44.76
C ASP A 922 25.64 -37.98 43.74
N ALA A 923 24.93 -36.86 43.74
CA ALA A 923 23.76 -36.64 42.89
C ALA A 923 24.08 -36.70 41.39
N ARG A 924 25.27 -36.27 40.97
CA ARG A 924 25.68 -36.26 39.56
C ARG A 924 25.96 -37.69 39.06
N ASN A 925 26.66 -38.47 39.87
CA ASN A 925 26.96 -39.86 39.57
C ASN A 925 25.70 -40.73 39.64
N ALA A 926 24.76 -40.42 40.54
CA ALA A 926 23.46 -41.07 40.61
C ALA A 926 22.63 -40.86 39.33
N LEU A 927 22.49 -39.63 38.83
CA LEU A 927 21.78 -39.34 37.57
C LEU A 927 22.42 -40.06 36.37
N THR A 928 23.75 -40.14 36.35
CA THR A 928 24.47 -40.87 35.29
C THR A 928 24.23 -42.37 35.39
N LEU A 929 24.27 -42.95 36.61
CA LEU A 929 23.97 -44.37 36.83
C LEU A 929 22.53 -44.71 36.46
N LEU A 930 21.56 -43.85 36.80
CA LEU A 930 20.16 -44.00 36.38
C LEU A 930 20.06 -44.14 34.86
N ARG A 931 20.68 -43.23 34.08
CA ARG A 931 20.69 -43.33 32.61
C ARG A 931 21.34 -44.63 32.11
N ARG A 932 22.37 -45.15 32.78
CA ARG A 932 23.02 -46.42 32.40
C ARG A 932 22.16 -47.64 32.72
N LEU A 933 21.48 -47.64 33.88
CA LEU A 933 20.54 -48.69 34.25
C LEU A 933 19.37 -48.74 33.27
N GLU A 934 18.83 -47.58 32.90
CA GLU A 934 17.80 -47.44 31.86
C GLU A 934 18.24 -48.04 30.53
N GLN A 935 19.41 -47.63 30.02
CA GLN A 935 19.96 -48.13 28.74
C GLN A 935 20.26 -49.63 28.75
N ALA A 936 20.63 -50.20 29.90
CA ALA A 936 20.85 -51.64 30.07
C ALA A 936 19.55 -52.43 30.34
N GLY A 937 18.38 -51.77 30.40
CA GLY A 937 17.10 -52.42 30.70
C GLY A 937 16.94 -52.87 32.16
N ARG A 938 17.75 -52.34 33.09
CA ARG A 938 17.76 -52.68 34.52
C ARG A 938 16.76 -51.82 35.31
N PHE A 939 15.49 -51.89 34.91
CA PHE A 939 14.44 -50.98 35.39
C PHE A 939 14.15 -51.07 36.90
N THR A 940 14.23 -52.25 37.51
CA THR A 940 14.00 -52.41 38.96
C THR A 940 15.06 -51.66 39.78
N GLU A 941 16.34 -51.86 39.45
CA GLU A 941 17.45 -51.15 40.11
C GLU A 941 17.42 -49.64 39.84
N HIS A 942 16.99 -49.25 38.64
CA HIS A 942 16.75 -47.84 38.32
C HIS A 942 15.69 -47.23 39.24
N ASP A 943 14.53 -47.88 39.36
CA ASP A 943 13.38 -47.35 40.11
C ASP A 943 13.68 -47.27 41.62
N GLU A 944 14.41 -48.26 42.17
CA GLU A 944 14.92 -48.24 43.55
C GLU A 944 15.89 -47.08 43.79
N LEU A 945 16.87 -46.89 42.90
CA LEU A 945 17.84 -45.81 43.00
C LEU A 945 17.15 -44.44 42.88
N LEU A 946 16.22 -44.29 41.94
CA LEU A 946 15.47 -43.05 41.74
C LEU A 946 14.63 -42.68 42.97
N ALA A 947 13.92 -43.65 43.56
CA ALA A 947 13.14 -43.44 44.78
C ALA A 947 14.02 -42.98 45.97
N ALA A 948 15.21 -43.58 46.12
CA ALA A 948 16.15 -43.22 47.17
C ALA A 948 16.66 -41.76 47.06
N TRP A 949 16.77 -41.24 45.84
CA TRP A 949 17.21 -39.86 45.61
C TRP A 949 16.07 -38.83 45.60
N LEU A 950 14.87 -39.21 45.18
CA LEU A 950 13.68 -38.35 45.27
C LEU A 950 13.30 -38.00 46.73
N GLY A 951 13.62 -38.89 47.68
CA GLY A 951 13.41 -38.66 49.12
C GLY A 951 14.37 -37.64 49.77
N LYS A 952 15.33 -37.07 49.04
CA LYS A 952 16.30 -36.09 49.55
C LYS A 952 15.94 -34.68 49.08
N GLU A 953 15.45 -33.81 49.98
CA GLU A 953 14.92 -32.47 49.65
C GLU A 953 15.87 -31.61 48.79
N ASP A 954 17.16 -31.53 49.17
CA ASP A 954 18.19 -30.70 48.49
C ASP A 954 18.43 -31.08 47.02
N ASN A 955 18.05 -32.29 46.60
CA ASN A 955 18.29 -32.80 45.25
C ASN A 955 16.99 -33.17 44.51
N SER A 956 15.81 -32.85 45.03
CA SER A 956 14.54 -33.35 44.48
C SER A 956 14.30 -32.99 43.00
N TYR A 957 14.59 -31.76 42.57
CA TYR A 957 14.24 -31.28 41.23
C TYR A 957 14.95 -32.03 40.06
N PRO A 958 16.29 -32.19 40.02
CA PRO A 958 16.96 -32.94 38.94
C PRO A 958 16.46 -34.38 38.77
N PHE A 959 16.10 -35.04 39.88
CA PHE A 959 15.57 -36.40 39.86
C PHE A 959 14.09 -36.44 39.47
N GLN A 960 13.27 -35.45 39.85
CA GLN A 960 11.90 -35.31 39.33
C GLN A 960 11.91 -35.07 37.82
N ARG A 961 12.86 -34.29 37.31
CA ARG A 961 13.06 -34.10 35.87
C ARG A 961 13.50 -35.38 35.17
N HIS A 962 14.44 -36.13 35.75
CA HIS A 962 14.83 -37.44 35.23
C HIS A 962 13.63 -38.40 35.21
N GLN A 963 12.86 -38.45 36.30
CA GLN A 963 11.63 -39.24 36.39
C GLN A 963 10.65 -38.87 35.29
N MET A 964 10.41 -37.59 35.04
CA MET A 964 9.56 -37.12 33.95
C MET A 964 10.02 -37.69 32.60
N VAL A 965 11.30 -37.52 32.23
CA VAL A 965 11.82 -38.05 30.94
C VAL A 965 11.74 -39.57 30.88
N TYR A 966 12.01 -40.26 31.99
CA TYR A 966 11.96 -41.71 32.08
C TYR A 966 10.54 -42.27 31.94
N LEU A 967 9.53 -41.65 32.58
CA LEU A 967 8.13 -42.06 32.43
C LEU A 967 7.66 -41.94 30.98
N ARG A 968 8.09 -40.88 30.28
CA ARG A 968 7.86 -40.72 28.83
C ARG A 968 8.49 -41.88 28.04
N GLY A 969 9.75 -42.23 28.31
CA GLY A 969 10.43 -43.35 27.64
C GLY A 969 9.79 -44.71 27.89
N LYS A 970 9.20 -44.92 29.08
CA LYS A 970 8.41 -46.12 29.42
C LYS A 970 7.00 -46.14 28.83
N GLY A 971 6.54 -45.04 28.24
CA GLY A 971 5.15 -44.89 27.77
C GLY A 971 4.13 -44.64 28.89
N ASP A 972 4.56 -44.34 30.12
CA ASP A 972 3.66 -43.88 31.19
C ASP A 972 3.34 -42.39 31.01
N MET A 973 2.41 -42.13 30.10
CA MET A 973 2.03 -40.77 29.72
C MET A 973 1.24 -40.06 30.83
N ALA A 974 0.51 -40.79 31.69
CA ALA A 974 -0.24 -40.20 32.79
C ALA A 974 0.71 -39.62 33.86
N GLY A 975 1.71 -40.41 34.28
CA GLY A 975 2.73 -39.95 35.21
C GLY A 975 3.61 -38.83 34.63
N TYR A 976 3.96 -38.94 33.33
CA TYR A 976 4.68 -37.88 32.61
C TYR A 976 3.94 -36.54 32.64
N GLN A 977 2.65 -36.53 32.29
CA GLN A 977 1.81 -35.33 32.24
C GLN A 977 1.71 -34.65 33.62
N GLN A 978 1.54 -35.43 34.68
CA GLN A 978 1.44 -34.91 36.05
C GLN A 978 2.75 -34.20 36.46
N LEU A 979 3.90 -34.83 36.21
CA LEU A 979 5.20 -34.23 36.52
C LEU A 979 5.50 -33.02 35.62
N LEU A 980 5.15 -33.07 34.34
CA LEU A 980 5.37 -31.97 33.39
C LEU A 980 4.66 -30.68 33.84
N LYS A 981 3.39 -30.77 34.25
CA LYS A 981 2.63 -29.62 34.79
C LYS A 981 3.29 -29.04 36.03
N MET A 982 3.61 -29.90 37.00
CA MET A 982 4.23 -29.49 38.26
C MET A 982 5.58 -28.81 38.04
N LEU A 983 6.43 -29.39 37.19
CA LEU A 983 7.77 -28.86 36.92
C LEU A 983 7.75 -27.58 36.08
N ALA A 984 6.76 -27.39 35.20
CA ALA A 984 6.60 -26.16 34.40
C ALA A 984 6.34 -24.90 35.26
N GLU A 985 5.70 -25.05 36.43
CA GLU A 985 5.46 -23.95 37.37
C GLU A 985 6.69 -23.64 38.24
N HIS A 986 7.57 -24.63 38.42
CA HIS A 986 8.77 -24.53 39.23
C HIS A 986 9.78 -23.51 38.64
N PRO A 987 10.44 -22.64 39.45
CA PRO A 987 11.39 -21.64 38.93
C PRO A 987 12.55 -22.22 38.12
N GLN A 988 13.03 -23.41 38.49
CA GLN A 988 14.09 -24.14 37.78
C GLN A 988 13.57 -24.74 36.47
N GLY A 989 12.34 -25.25 36.43
CA GLY A 989 11.70 -25.74 35.21
C GLY A 989 11.53 -24.65 34.17
N ARG A 990 11.19 -23.44 34.61
CA ARG A 990 11.17 -22.25 33.75
C ARG A 990 12.55 -21.89 33.20
N LYS A 991 13.64 -22.08 33.96
CA LYS A 991 15.00 -21.86 33.45
C LYS A 991 15.41 -22.92 32.43
N GLU A 992 14.94 -24.16 32.60
CA GLU A 992 15.28 -25.32 31.79
C GLU A 992 14.28 -25.63 30.67
N THR A 993 13.36 -24.71 30.34
CA THR A 993 12.40 -24.80 29.21
C THR A 993 11.32 -25.87 29.34
N VAL A 994 11.05 -26.33 30.56
CA VAL A 994 9.96 -27.30 30.83
C VAL A 994 8.59 -26.71 30.53
N ASP A 995 8.42 -25.40 30.74
CA ASP A 995 7.23 -24.64 30.37
C ASP A 995 6.96 -24.63 28.85
N ASN A 996 8.01 -24.48 28.03
CA ASN A 996 7.91 -24.64 26.58
C ASN A 996 7.49 -26.06 26.18
N THR A 997 8.00 -27.07 26.88
CA THR A 997 7.64 -28.47 26.64
C THR A 997 6.16 -28.72 26.94
N LEU A 998 5.64 -28.18 28.05
CA LEU A 998 4.21 -28.24 28.38
C LEU A 998 3.34 -27.58 27.31
N ALA A 999 3.75 -26.38 26.84
CA ALA A 999 3.02 -25.66 25.81
C ALA A 999 3.02 -26.41 24.46
N TRP A 1000 4.14 -27.04 24.08
CA TRP A 1000 4.24 -27.87 22.88
C TRP A 1000 3.40 -29.15 22.98
N TYR A 1001 3.44 -29.83 24.13
CA TYR A 1001 2.69 -31.06 24.37
C TYR A 1001 1.16 -30.87 24.21
N ALA A 1002 0.66 -29.69 24.59
CA ALA A 1002 -0.76 -29.32 24.43
C ALA A 1002 -1.26 -29.30 22.97
N LEU A 1003 -0.38 -29.35 21.97
CA LEU A 1003 -0.76 -29.46 20.55
C LEU A 1003 -1.08 -30.91 20.13
N PHE A 1004 -0.61 -31.89 20.88
CA PHE A 1004 -0.76 -33.31 20.59
C PHE A 1004 -1.91 -33.93 21.40
N GLU A 1005 -1.96 -33.56 22.69
CA GLU A 1005 -2.84 -34.10 23.71
C GLU A 1005 -3.49 -32.99 24.53
N ASP A 1006 -4.70 -33.22 25.05
CA ASP A 1006 -5.46 -32.26 25.85
C ASP A 1006 -4.96 -32.16 27.31
N VAL A 1007 -3.65 -31.96 27.51
CA VAL A 1007 -3.02 -31.86 28.84
C VAL A 1007 -3.44 -30.57 29.56
N ILE A 1008 -3.54 -29.46 28.84
CA ILE A 1008 -4.04 -28.15 29.28
C ILE A 1008 -4.80 -27.50 28.11
N PRO A 1009 -5.76 -26.59 28.36
CA PRO A 1009 -6.42 -25.84 27.30
C PRO A 1009 -5.42 -25.07 26.42
N LEU A 1010 -5.65 -25.02 25.11
CA LEU A 1010 -4.77 -24.28 24.18
C LEU A 1010 -4.64 -22.79 24.53
N SER A 1011 -5.66 -22.18 25.12
CA SER A 1011 -5.60 -20.79 25.63
C SER A 1011 -4.55 -20.64 26.74
N GLU A 1012 -4.50 -21.59 27.66
CA GLU A 1012 -3.52 -21.65 28.74
C GLU A 1012 -2.11 -21.95 28.20
N ALA A 1013 -1.99 -22.88 27.25
CA ALA A 1013 -0.72 -23.17 26.58
C ALA A 1013 -0.12 -21.93 25.89
N VAL A 1014 -0.96 -21.10 25.27
CA VAL A 1014 -0.50 -19.81 24.71
C VAL A 1014 0.05 -18.89 25.80
N THR A 1015 -0.65 -18.74 26.94
CA THR A 1015 -0.17 -17.91 28.05
C THR A 1015 1.17 -18.41 28.60
N VAL A 1016 1.34 -19.74 28.69
CA VAL A 1016 2.61 -20.35 29.11
C VAL A 1016 3.74 -20.01 28.13
N ALA A 1017 3.50 -20.14 26.82
CA ALA A 1017 4.48 -19.83 25.78
C ALA A 1017 4.77 -18.31 25.68
N GLU A 1018 3.76 -17.45 25.80
CA GLU A 1018 3.91 -15.98 25.83
C GLU A 1018 4.75 -15.53 27.01
N ARG A 1019 4.54 -16.10 28.20
CA ARG A 1019 5.34 -15.81 29.39
C ARG A 1019 6.80 -16.21 29.21
N ARG A 1020 7.07 -17.33 28.53
CA ARG A 1020 8.43 -17.81 28.24
C ARG A 1020 9.16 -16.89 27.27
N VAL A 1021 8.48 -16.49 26.19
CA VAL A 1021 9.05 -15.58 25.18
C VAL A 1021 9.17 -14.16 25.71
N GLY A 1022 8.20 -13.70 26.51
CA GLY A 1022 8.16 -12.37 27.09
C GLY A 1022 8.19 -11.27 26.03
N THR A 1023 8.93 -10.19 26.32
CA THR A 1023 9.19 -9.09 25.38
C THR A 1023 10.46 -9.30 24.55
N ALA A 1024 11.03 -10.51 24.56
CA ALA A 1024 12.29 -10.78 23.89
C ALA A 1024 12.20 -10.51 22.38
N ASP A 1025 13.17 -9.73 21.90
CA ASP A 1025 13.31 -9.38 20.49
C ASP A 1025 14.70 -9.81 19.99
N PRO A 1026 14.79 -10.95 19.27
CA PRO A 1026 16.04 -11.42 18.69
C PRO A 1026 16.70 -10.39 17.76
N GLY A 1027 15.91 -9.52 17.13
CA GLY A 1027 16.40 -8.46 16.25
C GLY A 1027 17.18 -7.36 16.97
N LYS A 1028 17.01 -7.24 18.30
CA LYS A 1028 17.71 -6.26 19.16
C LYS A 1028 18.90 -6.87 19.92
N GLY A 1029 19.36 -8.06 19.53
CA GLY A 1029 20.50 -8.73 20.16
C GLY A 1029 20.19 -9.43 21.48
N GLN A 1030 18.91 -9.53 21.87
CA GLN A 1030 18.47 -10.28 23.05
C GLN A 1030 18.38 -11.79 22.75
N MET A 1031 19.52 -12.48 22.71
CA MET A 1031 19.62 -13.89 22.29
C MET A 1031 19.37 -14.93 23.41
N HIS A 1032 18.59 -14.62 24.45
CA HIS A 1032 18.38 -15.54 25.58
C HIS A 1032 17.23 -16.54 25.37
N ILE A 1033 16.41 -16.37 24.33
CA ILE A 1033 15.28 -17.25 23.98
C ILE A 1033 15.61 -18.05 22.72
N SER A 1034 15.32 -19.35 22.74
CA SER A 1034 15.67 -20.27 21.66
C SER A 1034 14.66 -20.21 20.50
N SER A 1035 15.09 -20.62 19.29
CA SER A 1035 14.24 -20.65 18.09
C SER A 1035 13.01 -21.54 18.30
N GLU A 1036 13.18 -22.66 18.99
CA GLU A 1036 12.14 -23.63 19.32
C GLU A 1036 11.03 -23.03 20.19
N SER A 1037 11.37 -22.13 21.13
CA SER A 1037 10.36 -21.46 21.97
C SER A 1037 9.47 -20.52 21.16
N PHE A 1038 10.04 -19.80 20.18
CA PHE A 1038 9.26 -19.00 19.25
C PHE A 1038 8.42 -19.87 18.32
N HIS A 1039 8.96 -21.00 17.86
CA HIS A 1039 8.23 -21.95 17.02
C HIS A 1039 6.99 -22.52 17.71
N THR A 1040 7.11 -22.94 18.98
CA THR A 1040 5.97 -23.38 19.81
C THR A 1040 4.88 -22.33 19.87
N LEU A 1041 5.26 -21.08 20.19
CA LEU A 1041 4.30 -19.98 20.30
C LEU A 1041 3.64 -19.66 18.94
N ALA A 1042 4.40 -19.65 17.85
CA ALA A 1042 3.88 -19.44 16.51
C ALA A 1042 2.84 -20.50 16.13
N THR A 1043 3.12 -21.76 16.47
CA THR A 1043 2.21 -22.89 16.22
C THR A 1043 0.93 -22.79 17.03
N LEU A 1044 1.01 -22.42 18.30
CA LEU A 1044 -0.15 -22.20 19.17
C LEU A 1044 -0.99 -21.01 18.69
N TYR A 1045 -0.37 -19.91 18.26
CA TYR A 1045 -1.08 -18.79 17.65
C TYR A 1045 -1.83 -19.21 16.39
N ALA A 1046 -1.19 -19.97 15.50
CA ALA A 1046 -1.86 -20.47 14.30
C ALA A 1046 -3.05 -21.38 14.66
N THR A 1047 -2.85 -22.31 15.60
CA THR A 1047 -3.90 -23.25 16.05
C THR A 1047 -5.08 -22.54 16.71
N THR A 1048 -4.84 -21.41 17.39
CA THR A 1048 -5.89 -20.59 18.02
C THR A 1048 -6.46 -19.49 17.13
N GLY A 1049 -6.13 -19.47 15.82
CA GLY A 1049 -6.67 -18.53 14.84
C GLY A 1049 -5.98 -17.15 14.79
N ARG A 1050 -4.92 -16.94 15.58
CA ARG A 1050 -4.13 -15.70 15.62
C ARG A 1050 -3.02 -15.68 14.56
N TYR A 1051 -3.40 -15.72 13.29
CA TYR A 1051 -2.45 -15.98 12.18
C TYR A 1051 -1.39 -14.90 11.97
N VAL A 1052 -1.73 -13.62 12.14
CA VAL A 1052 -0.75 -12.52 12.03
C VAL A 1052 0.32 -12.65 13.11
N ASN A 1053 -0.09 -12.85 14.37
CA ASN A 1053 0.82 -13.10 15.49
C ASN A 1053 1.68 -14.35 15.25
N ALA A 1054 1.12 -15.41 14.67
CA ALA A 1054 1.86 -16.62 14.33
C ALA A 1054 3.01 -16.30 13.37
N VAL A 1055 2.75 -15.55 12.29
CA VAL A 1055 3.74 -15.20 11.27
C VAL A 1055 4.78 -14.21 11.81
N GLU A 1056 4.36 -13.21 12.60
CA GLU A 1056 5.30 -12.31 13.28
C GLU A 1056 6.22 -13.07 14.24
N THR A 1057 5.69 -14.06 14.96
CA THR A 1057 6.48 -14.94 15.84
C THR A 1057 7.39 -15.85 15.02
N LEU A 1058 6.96 -16.29 13.84
CA LEU A 1058 7.77 -17.07 12.91
C LEU A 1058 8.94 -16.24 12.34
N ARG A 1059 8.75 -14.93 12.11
CA ARG A 1059 9.86 -14.00 11.79
C ARG A 1059 10.88 -13.93 12.93
N LYS A 1060 10.43 -13.90 14.18
CA LYS A 1060 11.32 -13.98 15.36
C LYS A 1060 12.05 -15.32 15.43
N THR A 1061 11.38 -16.42 15.06
CA THR A 1061 11.98 -17.76 14.96
C THR A 1061 13.14 -17.78 13.97
N ALA A 1062 12.94 -17.20 12.78
CA ALA A 1062 13.99 -17.05 11.77
C ALA A 1062 15.15 -16.18 12.29
N LEU A 1063 14.87 -15.02 12.89
CA LEU A 1063 15.91 -14.15 13.47
C LEU A 1063 16.71 -14.83 14.60
N ALA A 1064 16.04 -15.53 15.52
CA ALA A 1064 16.67 -16.28 16.60
C ALA A 1064 17.54 -17.43 16.05
N GLY A 1065 17.07 -18.07 14.98
CA GLY A 1065 17.80 -19.09 14.25
C GLY A 1065 18.85 -18.55 13.27
N ARG A 1066 19.04 -17.22 13.19
CA ARG A 1066 19.98 -16.55 12.26
C ARG A 1066 19.69 -16.81 10.78
N ARG A 1067 18.40 -16.92 10.44
CA ARG A 1067 17.84 -17.19 9.11
C ARG A 1067 17.06 -15.98 8.60
N PHE A 1068 16.84 -15.92 7.28
CA PHE A 1068 16.06 -14.86 6.63
C PHE A 1068 14.73 -15.34 6.05
N ARG A 1069 14.43 -16.63 6.20
CA ARG A 1069 13.26 -17.33 5.67
C ARG A 1069 12.83 -18.48 6.60
N PRO A 1070 11.59 -18.98 6.47
CA PRO A 1070 11.15 -20.21 7.13
C PRO A 1070 11.97 -21.41 6.61
N GLU A 1071 12.35 -22.32 7.50
CA GLU A 1071 13.05 -23.56 7.18
C GLU A 1071 12.62 -24.68 8.15
N GLY A 1072 12.80 -25.94 7.73
CA GLY A 1072 12.50 -27.10 8.56
C GLY A 1072 11.06 -27.11 9.07
N VAL A 1073 10.90 -27.21 10.39
CA VAL A 1073 9.59 -27.31 11.06
C VAL A 1073 8.72 -26.06 10.88
N ASP A 1074 9.29 -24.90 10.56
CA ASP A 1074 8.53 -23.65 10.37
C ASP A 1074 7.47 -23.75 9.27
N PHE A 1075 7.67 -24.62 8.28
CA PHE A 1075 6.68 -24.86 7.23
C PHE A 1075 5.38 -25.48 7.75
N TYR A 1076 5.37 -26.13 8.91
CA TYR A 1076 4.13 -26.63 9.53
C TYR A 1076 3.16 -25.49 9.82
N VAL A 1077 3.66 -24.38 10.39
CA VAL A 1077 2.83 -23.19 10.73
C VAL A 1077 2.19 -22.63 9.47
N LEU A 1078 2.97 -22.43 8.40
CA LEU A 1078 2.45 -21.92 7.13
C LEU A 1078 1.47 -22.89 6.46
N GLY A 1079 1.77 -24.19 6.49
CA GLY A 1079 0.87 -25.23 5.98
C GLY A 1079 -0.47 -25.25 6.72
N PHE A 1080 -0.44 -25.15 8.04
CA PHE A 1080 -1.64 -25.09 8.88
C PHE A 1080 -2.49 -23.86 8.58
N ILE A 1081 -1.88 -22.67 8.48
CA ILE A 1081 -2.61 -21.46 8.12
C ILE A 1081 -3.25 -21.62 6.73
N ALA A 1082 -2.53 -22.16 5.75
CA ALA A 1082 -3.05 -22.39 4.41
C ALA A 1082 -4.25 -23.34 4.40
N GLN A 1083 -4.18 -24.45 5.15
CA GLN A 1083 -5.30 -25.37 5.34
C GLN A 1083 -6.51 -24.65 5.94
N GLN A 1084 -6.32 -23.85 6.99
CA GLN A 1084 -7.39 -23.11 7.66
C GLN A 1084 -8.05 -22.04 6.79
N LEU A 1085 -7.34 -21.54 5.77
CA LEU A 1085 -7.84 -20.60 4.78
C LEU A 1085 -8.38 -21.28 3.51
N ASN A 1086 -8.56 -22.61 3.54
CA ASN A 1086 -9.07 -23.41 2.44
C ASN A 1086 -8.18 -23.44 1.19
N PHE A 1087 -6.86 -23.50 1.38
CA PHE A 1087 -5.88 -23.70 0.31
C PHE A 1087 -5.15 -25.05 0.48
N PRO A 1088 -5.81 -26.18 0.19
CA PRO A 1088 -5.27 -27.52 0.45
C PRO A 1088 -3.97 -27.81 -0.30
N ASP A 1089 -3.83 -27.35 -1.54
CA ASP A 1089 -2.62 -27.60 -2.34
C ASP A 1089 -1.39 -26.84 -1.80
N ILE A 1090 -1.62 -25.61 -1.33
CA ILE A 1090 -0.58 -24.80 -0.66
C ILE A 1090 -0.20 -25.47 0.66
N ALA A 1091 -1.18 -25.95 1.43
CA ALA A 1091 -0.94 -26.66 2.68
C ALA A 1091 -0.08 -27.92 2.47
N ARG A 1092 -0.44 -28.78 1.50
CA ARG A 1092 0.34 -29.97 1.13
C ARG A 1092 1.77 -29.63 0.73
N THR A 1093 1.95 -28.57 -0.05
CA THR A 1093 3.28 -28.11 -0.50
C THR A 1093 4.17 -27.71 0.68
N TYR A 1094 3.61 -27.06 1.71
CA TYR A 1094 4.37 -26.71 2.91
C TYR A 1094 4.62 -27.91 3.81
N TYR A 1095 3.62 -28.76 4.03
CA TYR A 1095 3.76 -29.98 4.84
C TYR A 1095 4.84 -30.94 4.30
N ALA A 1096 4.96 -31.06 2.98
CA ALA A 1096 6.01 -31.86 2.34
C ALA A 1096 7.45 -31.37 2.61
N ARG A 1097 7.62 -30.14 3.12
CA ARG A 1097 8.93 -29.55 3.46
C ARG A 1097 9.31 -29.69 4.93
N VAL A 1098 8.42 -30.23 5.76
CA VAL A 1098 8.66 -30.45 7.19
C VAL A 1098 9.45 -31.75 7.36
N PRO A 1099 10.67 -31.73 7.94
CA PRO A 1099 11.38 -32.95 8.33
C PRO A 1099 10.55 -33.77 9.30
N GLN A 1100 10.60 -35.10 9.20
CA GLN A 1100 9.83 -35.99 10.06
C GLN A 1100 10.76 -36.98 10.76
N ASP A 1101 10.68 -37.01 12.09
CA ASP A 1101 11.29 -38.02 12.94
C ASP A 1101 10.20 -38.68 13.77
N LEU A 1102 9.57 -39.72 13.18
CA LEU A 1102 8.39 -40.34 13.76
C LEU A 1102 8.70 -41.22 14.99
N GLU A 1103 9.98 -41.42 15.32
CA GLU A 1103 10.40 -42.09 16.56
C GLU A 1103 10.15 -41.21 17.79
N ASP A 1104 10.18 -39.87 17.64
CA ASP A 1104 9.79 -38.94 18.69
C ASP A 1104 8.26 -38.69 18.64
N PRO A 1105 7.49 -39.06 19.69
CA PRO A 1105 6.04 -38.87 19.72
C PRO A 1105 5.60 -37.40 19.78
N LEU A 1106 6.51 -36.47 20.02
CA LEU A 1106 6.27 -35.02 20.01
C LEU A 1106 6.89 -34.32 18.79
N ASP A 1107 7.33 -35.09 17.79
CA ASP A 1107 7.82 -34.51 16.54
C ASP A 1107 6.71 -33.83 15.75
N THR A 1108 7.06 -32.75 15.05
CA THR A 1108 6.14 -32.01 14.18
C THR A 1108 5.58 -32.89 13.06
N GLY A 1109 6.29 -33.96 12.66
CA GLY A 1109 5.83 -34.94 11.68
C GLY A 1109 4.51 -35.62 12.04
N HIS A 1110 4.25 -35.89 13.33
CA HIS A 1110 2.95 -36.44 13.77
C HIS A 1110 1.80 -35.45 13.57
N LEU A 1111 2.05 -34.15 13.82
CA LEU A 1111 1.08 -33.11 13.51
C LEU A 1111 0.82 -33.02 12.00
N VAL A 1112 1.88 -33.09 11.18
CA VAL A 1112 1.75 -33.10 9.71
C VAL A 1112 0.92 -34.28 9.22
N GLN A 1113 1.14 -35.49 9.75
CA GLN A 1113 0.35 -36.68 9.37
C GLN A 1113 -1.13 -36.51 9.72
N ARG A 1114 -1.43 -36.03 10.94
CA ARG A 1114 -2.81 -35.74 11.36
C ARG A 1114 -3.48 -34.74 10.41
N ARG A 1115 -2.80 -33.64 10.07
CA ARG A 1115 -3.33 -32.60 9.17
C ARG A 1115 -3.49 -33.07 7.72
N THR A 1116 -2.55 -33.86 7.22
CA THR A 1116 -2.63 -34.41 5.86
C THR A 1116 -3.80 -35.41 5.75
N ALA A 1117 -4.03 -36.24 6.77
CA ALA A 1117 -5.19 -37.13 6.83
C ALA A 1117 -6.52 -36.37 6.85
N GLU A 1118 -6.61 -35.25 7.59
CA GLU A 1118 -7.78 -34.37 7.57
C GLU A 1118 -8.06 -33.81 6.16
N LEU A 1119 -7.01 -33.39 5.45
CA LEU A 1119 -7.11 -32.91 4.07
C LEU A 1119 -7.60 -34.00 3.10
N ASP A 1120 -7.13 -35.24 3.26
CA ASP A 1120 -7.56 -36.37 2.43
C ASP A 1120 -9.00 -36.80 2.73
N ALA A 1121 -9.41 -36.75 4.00
CA ALA A 1121 -10.79 -37.03 4.40
C ALA A 1121 -11.79 -35.99 3.86
N ALA A 1122 -11.38 -34.71 3.79
CA ALA A 1122 -12.22 -33.63 3.26
C ALA A 1122 -12.48 -33.73 1.75
N VAL A 1123 -11.57 -34.35 0.98
CA VAL A 1123 -11.75 -34.60 -0.47
C VAL A 1123 -12.74 -35.76 -0.73
N LEU A 1124 -12.99 -36.61 0.27
CA LEU A 1124 -13.86 -37.79 0.17
C LEU A 1124 -15.31 -37.54 0.65
N MET A 1125 -15.65 -36.32 1.08
CA MET A 1125 -17.03 -35.94 1.40
C MET A 1125 -17.62 -35.09 0.25
N PRO A 1126 -18.83 -35.44 -0.25
CA PRO A 1126 -19.42 -34.82 -1.46
C PRO A 1126 -19.71 -33.32 -1.33
#